data_AF-A0A512T1R0-F1
#
_entry.id   AF-A0A512T1R0-F1
#
_cell.length_a   1.000
_cell.length_b   1.000
_cell.length_c   1.000
_cell.angle_alpha   90.00
_cell.angle_beta   90.00
_cell.angle_gamma   90.00
#
_symmetry.space_group_name_H-M   'P 1'
#
loop_
_entity.id
_entity.type
_entity.pdbx_description
1 polymer ?
#
loop_
_entity_poly.entity_id
_entity_poly.type
_entity_poly.pdbx_seq_one_letter_code
_entity_poly.pdbx_strand_id
1 'polypeptide(L)'
;MTWALLLSLPVIACAAAIAGVFARREVVDRPGEDPFRMQLVGYPTDRVDEALARLDAQIAANDALLAGGPHDGAARPAYATSSPAVASSTAAPVASATVATPATTSADAGREGGVGWGMVDLVVVAVYVGTALHVLSNLVGRMSSGYLSQGVQDHQAFEWYFGASAHNVATLSNPLFSDRQNFPDGVNLMANAAVTGLGIPLAPLTLVLGAHVTFFVVELLGLAGTAAAWYWFMRRRGLVRPAAAVGGWVTGFAPAMVSHANGHPNFVALFLIPVILDRLLRLAEGRRRVRDGIVLGLLVSWQIFIGEEPLLLAAMGMLVVGIVLLAHRRLDVARMLPGVAVGAGLSLLLVAVPLWWQFTGRQSYTSIYHLPGGNDLAALWGRATRTIGTDPWSSAALSMNRTEENAFFGVPLWVLAGAIALVLVRRPVVRALAVLAVAASWLSLGEEVVLRGRPTGIPAPWALFDELPVLENVLPTRFAMIAIPALAGLLAIGIDAAFRASPLGADDAVEAELPSWHPRVGGWVVTAAAAVALLPILPTPLQVDPRPVVPTFFTGDAWRDWSHGGSILAVPPTDIVDARAFDWQLAADTLAFPIVEGYFVGPNGQADRGGQYGATRRPLSLWLYDVNAANVATPATEAQRVQFLADLGAWRTDTVVLPMRDQTAALRDSLVTVLGEPQQVEDVYVWDVRGLRT
;
A
#
# COMPACT_ATOMS: atom_id res chain seq x y z
N MET A 1 -4.10 31.12 8.99
CA MET A 1 -2.78 30.90 9.62
C MET A 1 -2.88 30.48 11.09
N THR A 2 -3.86 30.97 11.87
CA THR A 2 -4.05 30.62 13.30
C THR A 2 -4.46 29.16 13.57
N TRP A 3 -5.14 28.50 12.63
CA TRP A 3 -5.56 27.09 12.78
C TRP A 3 -4.43 26.08 12.52
N ALA A 4 -3.43 26.43 11.70
CA ALA A 4 -2.26 25.59 11.45
C ALA A 4 -1.31 25.56 12.66
N LEU A 5 -1.22 26.67 13.40
CA LEU A 5 -0.47 26.78 14.66
C LEU A 5 -1.12 26.04 15.83
N LEU A 6 -2.46 26.00 15.89
CA LEU A 6 -3.18 25.27 16.93
C LEU A 6 -3.17 23.75 16.72
N LEU A 7 -3.00 23.28 15.48
CA LEU A 7 -2.84 21.86 15.16
C LEU A 7 -1.38 21.38 15.33
N SER A 8 -0.38 22.24 15.21
CA SER A 8 1.03 21.88 15.38
C SER A 8 1.49 21.86 16.84
N LEU A 9 0.88 22.67 17.74
CA LEU A 9 1.27 22.73 19.15
C LEU A 9 1.14 21.39 19.92
N PRO A 10 0.06 20.59 19.77
CA PRO A 10 -0.03 19.28 20.41
C PRO A 10 0.97 18.26 19.84
N VAL A 11 1.24 18.35 18.53
CA VAL A 11 2.21 17.48 17.83
C VAL A 11 3.64 17.78 18.29
N ILE A 12 4.00 19.06 18.42
CA ILE A 12 5.30 19.51 18.93
C ILE A 12 5.45 19.17 20.42
N ALA A 13 4.40 19.33 21.23
CA ALA A 13 4.43 18.97 22.65
C ALA A 13 4.57 17.45 22.87
N CYS A 14 3.89 16.62 22.08
CA CYS A 14 4.07 15.17 22.10
C CYS A 14 5.47 14.76 21.60
N ALA A 15 5.96 15.35 20.51
CA ALA A 15 7.30 15.08 20.00
C ALA A 15 8.40 15.47 21.00
N ALA A 16 8.27 16.61 21.69
CA ALA A 16 9.21 17.07 22.71
C ALA A 16 9.17 16.19 23.98
N ALA A 17 7.98 15.74 24.40
CA ALA A 17 7.85 14.83 25.54
C ALA A 17 8.48 13.45 25.25
N ILE A 18 8.29 12.94 24.03
CA ILE A 18 8.88 11.68 23.57
C ILE A 18 10.42 11.81 23.42
N ALA A 19 10.90 12.90 22.83
CA ALA A 19 12.34 13.20 22.74
C ALA A 19 13.00 13.30 24.13
N GLY A 20 12.31 13.89 25.12
CA GLY A 20 12.78 13.96 26.51
C GLY A 20 12.83 12.60 27.22
N VAL A 21 11.98 11.64 26.83
CA VAL A 21 12.02 10.26 27.34
C VAL A 21 13.16 9.46 26.70
N PHE A 22 13.45 9.69 25.42
CA PHE A 22 14.55 9.01 24.72
C PHE A 22 15.93 9.58 25.03
N ALA A 23 16.05 10.89 25.26
CA ALA A 23 17.31 11.53 25.66
C ALA A 23 17.81 11.07 27.05
N ARG A 24 16.95 10.44 27.87
CA ARG A 24 17.31 9.89 29.18
C ARG A 24 17.81 8.44 29.14
N ARG A 25 17.91 7.81 27.96
CA ARG A 25 18.63 6.54 27.81
C ARG A 25 20.10 6.85 27.57
N GLU A 26 20.86 7.03 28.65
CA GLU A 26 22.32 7.06 28.58
C GLU A 26 22.82 5.71 28.05
N VAL A 27 23.58 5.79 26.95
CA VAL A 27 24.41 4.70 26.43
C VAL A 27 25.50 4.46 27.47
N VAL A 28 25.42 3.33 28.16
CA VAL A 28 26.49 2.87 29.05
C VAL A 28 27.64 2.41 28.16
N ASP A 29 28.59 3.30 27.92
CA ASP A 29 29.87 3.00 27.29
C ASP A 29 30.68 2.09 28.22
N ARG A 30 30.92 0.84 27.80
CA ARG A 30 31.93 -0.02 28.43
C ARG A 30 33.23 0.13 27.66
N PRO A 31 34.35 0.55 28.29
CA PRO A 31 35.62 0.68 27.59
C PRO A 31 36.18 -0.72 27.32
N GLY A 32 36.35 -1.10 26.05
CA GLY A 32 37.08 -2.32 25.68
C GLY A 32 36.68 -3.02 24.38
N GLU A 33 35.68 -2.56 23.63
CA GLU A 33 35.30 -3.18 22.35
C GLU A 33 35.53 -2.25 21.15
N ASP A 34 36.13 -2.84 20.12
CA ASP A 34 36.66 -2.26 18.89
C ASP A 34 35.56 -1.60 18.02
N PRO A 35 35.68 -0.31 17.61
CA PRO A 35 34.59 0.43 16.97
C PRO A 35 34.38 0.14 15.47
N PHE A 36 35.08 -0.84 14.89
CA PHE A 36 34.96 -1.16 13.46
C PHE A 36 34.74 -2.66 13.21
N ARG A 37 33.51 -3.11 13.44
CA ARG A 37 32.93 -4.24 12.71
C ARG A 37 31.59 -3.83 12.12
N MET A 38 31.60 -3.67 10.79
CA MET A 38 30.49 -3.23 9.96
C MET A 38 29.19 -3.96 10.29
N GLN A 39 28.12 -3.18 10.42
CA GLN A 39 26.73 -3.59 10.39
C GLN A 39 26.37 -4.12 8.99
N LEU A 40 26.80 -5.33 8.67
CA LEU A 40 25.94 -6.27 7.96
C LEU A 40 25.23 -7.06 9.05
N VAL A 41 23.92 -6.85 9.22
CA VAL A 41 23.09 -7.81 9.96
C VAL A 41 22.90 -9.02 9.04
N GLY A 42 24.00 -9.77 8.85
CA GLY A 42 24.00 -11.10 8.28
C GLY A 42 23.60 -12.12 9.34
N TYR A 43 22.91 -13.17 8.88
CA TYR A 43 22.80 -14.43 9.60
C TYR A 43 24.16 -14.86 10.17
N PRO A 44 24.21 -15.63 11.28
CA PRO A 44 25.44 -16.33 11.62
C PRO A 44 25.81 -17.22 10.40
N THR A 45 27.09 -17.20 10.02
CA THR A 45 27.58 -17.73 8.73
C THR A 45 27.19 -19.18 8.49
N ASP A 46 27.06 -19.97 9.58
CA ASP A 46 26.59 -21.36 9.57
C ASP A 46 25.17 -21.53 9.01
N ARG A 47 24.33 -20.51 9.12
CA ARG A 47 22.95 -20.51 8.59
C ARG A 47 22.80 -19.79 7.26
N VAL A 48 23.74 -18.92 6.88
CA VAL A 48 23.85 -18.40 5.51
C VAL A 48 24.16 -19.56 4.57
N ASP A 49 25.12 -20.41 4.94
CA ASP A 49 25.48 -21.59 4.17
C ASP A 49 24.30 -22.58 4.06
N GLU A 50 23.51 -22.73 5.12
CA GLU A 50 22.28 -23.54 5.08
C GLU A 50 21.20 -22.95 4.16
N ALA A 51 21.03 -21.63 4.19
CA ALA A 51 20.06 -20.94 3.33
C ALA A 51 20.48 -20.94 1.86
N LEU A 52 21.76 -20.73 1.57
CA LEU A 52 22.34 -20.84 0.23
C LEU A 52 22.27 -22.27 -0.28
N ALA A 53 22.59 -23.27 0.55
CA ALA A 53 22.46 -24.68 0.17
C ALA A 53 20.99 -25.08 -0.11
N ARG A 54 20.02 -24.52 0.61
CA ARG A 54 18.60 -24.72 0.32
C ARG A 54 18.18 -24.04 -0.98
N LEU A 55 18.67 -22.83 -1.25
CA LEU A 55 18.40 -22.10 -2.49
C LEU A 55 19.02 -22.83 -3.69
N ASP A 56 20.27 -23.27 -3.59
CA ASP A 56 20.95 -24.05 -4.62
C ASP A 56 20.25 -25.39 -4.89
N ALA A 57 19.77 -26.08 -3.84
CA ALA A 57 18.97 -27.29 -3.98
C ALA A 57 17.62 -27.03 -4.68
N GLN A 58 17.03 -25.86 -4.44
CA GLN A 58 15.75 -25.46 -5.03
C GLN A 58 15.91 -25.03 -6.50
N ILE A 59 17.01 -24.34 -6.83
CA ILE A 59 17.42 -24.04 -8.21
C ILE A 59 17.68 -25.35 -8.96
N ALA A 60 18.44 -26.29 -8.38
CA ALA A 60 18.70 -27.59 -9.00
C ALA A 60 17.43 -28.43 -9.22
N ALA A 61 16.46 -28.36 -8.30
CA ALA A 61 15.16 -29.03 -8.45
C ALA A 61 14.32 -28.40 -9.56
N ASN A 62 14.32 -27.07 -9.69
CA ASN A 62 13.64 -26.35 -10.77
C ASN A 62 14.29 -26.61 -12.13
N ASP A 63 15.62 -26.63 -12.20
CA ASP A 63 16.35 -26.95 -13.43
C ASP A 63 16.09 -28.39 -13.87
N ALA A 64 15.96 -29.34 -12.94
CA ALA A 64 15.58 -30.72 -13.24
C ALA A 64 14.13 -30.84 -13.76
N LEU A 65 13.20 -30.02 -13.26
CA LEU A 65 11.82 -29.95 -13.76
C LEU A 65 11.76 -29.34 -15.17
N LEU A 66 12.61 -28.36 -15.46
CA LEU A 66 12.71 -27.72 -16.77
C LEU A 66 13.46 -28.59 -17.80
N ALA A 67 14.37 -29.45 -17.36
CA ALA A 67 15.20 -30.30 -18.22
C ALA A 67 14.57 -31.66 -18.64
N GLY A 68 13.40 -32.03 -18.10
CA GLY A 68 12.53 -33.07 -18.68
C GLY A 68 12.15 -34.25 -17.78
N GLY A 69 10.84 -34.49 -17.68
CA GLY A 69 10.21 -35.73 -17.23
C GLY A 69 9.00 -36.07 -18.13
N PRO A 70 8.59 -37.36 -18.24
CA PRO A 70 8.10 -37.96 -19.48
C PRO A 70 6.66 -37.58 -19.88
N HIS A 71 6.46 -37.43 -21.20
CA HIS A 71 5.15 -37.55 -21.84
C HIS A 71 4.66 -39.00 -21.78
N ASP A 72 3.76 -39.31 -20.85
CA ASP A 72 2.85 -40.45 -21.02
C ASP A 72 1.50 -39.94 -21.54
N GLY A 73 1.22 -40.31 -22.78
CA GLY A 73 -0.04 -40.07 -23.44
C GLY A 73 -1.17 -40.86 -22.78
N ALA A 74 -2.24 -40.17 -22.44
CA ALA A 74 -3.54 -40.80 -22.20
C ALA A 74 -4.64 -39.95 -22.84
N ALA A 75 -5.45 -40.64 -23.63
CA ALA A 75 -6.43 -40.12 -24.57
C ALA A 75 -7.52 -39.25 -23.93
N ARG A 76 -7.89 -38.17 -24.64
CA ARG A 76 -9.17 -37.47 -24.46
C ARG A 76 -10.32 -38.35 -24.98
N PRO A 77 -11.41 -38.56 -24.23
CA PRO A 77 -12.67 -38.97 -24.83
C PRO A 77 -13.41 -37.75 -25.37
N ALA A 78 -13.85 -37.86 -26.62
CA ALA A 78 -14.79 -36.96 -27.26
C ALA A 78 -16.16 -37.03 -26.55
N TYR A 79 -16.76 -35.88 -26.24
CA TYR A 79 -18.17 -35.82 -25.86
C TYR A 79 -18.99 -35.28 -27.02
N ALA A 80 -19.92 -36.12 -27.45
CA ALA A 80 -20.86 -35.90 -28.53
C ALA A 80 -21.96 -34.92 -28.12
N THR A 81 -22.40 -34.16 -29.11
CA THR A 81 -23.61 -33.34 -29.14
C THR A 81 -24.88 -34.18 -28.99
N SER A 82 -25.77 -33.78 -28.08
CA SER A 82 -27.23 -33.95 -28.29
C SER A 82 -28.03 -32.93 -27.48
N SER A 83 -28.88 -32.21 -28.21
CA SER A 83 -30.03 -31.47 -27.67
C SER A 83 -31.20 -32.47 -27.51
N PRO A 84 -32.19 -32.19 -26.65
CA PRO A 84 -33.45 -31.74 -27.24
C PRO A 84 -34.25 -30.71 -26.42
N ALA A 85 -35.24 -30.15 -27.11
CA ALA A 85 -36.15 -29.09 -26.70
C ALA A 85 -37.46 -29.60 -26.06
N VAL A 86 -38.02 -28.74 -25.19
CA VAL A 86 -39.44 -28.35 -24.99
C VAL A 86 -40.52 -29.41 -24.68
N ALA A 87 -41.23 -29.22 -23.56
CA ALA A 87 -42.70 -29.21 -23.50
C ALA A 87 -43.25 -28.60 -22.18
N SER A 88 -44.39 -27.95 -22.34
CA SER A 88 -45.21 -27.11 -21.43
C SER A 88 -46.24 -27.86 -20.57
N SER A 89 -46.67 -27.28 -19.42
CA SER A 89 -48.09 -27.15 -19.01
C SER A 89 -48.22 -26.24 -17.74
N THR A 90 -48.92 -25.09 -17.81
CA THR A 90 -50.30 -24.75 -17.34
C THR A 90 -50.50 -24.31 -15.87
N ALA A 91 -50.86 -23.01 -15.73
CA ALA A 91 -51.80 -22.29 -14.84
C ALA A 91 -52.75 -23.07 -13.89
N ALA A 92 -53.35 -22.55 -12.79
CA ALA A 92 -53.36 -21.35 -11.89
C ALA A 92 -54.36 -21.72 -10.72
N PRO A 93 -55.03 -20.86 -9.89
CA PRO A 93 -54.84 -19.47 -9.38
C PRO A 93 -55.22 -19.27 -7.85
N VAL A 94 -55.24 -17.99 -7.40
CA VAL A 94 -55.98 -17.34 -6.24
C VAL A 94 -55.47 -17.67 -4.80
N ALA A 95 -55.24 -16.73 -3.86
CA ALA A 95 -56.14 -15.68 -3.37
C ALA A 95 -55.45 -14.53 -2.60
N SER A 96 -56.09 -13.36 -2.70
CA SER A 96 -55.84 -12.11 -1.98
C SER A 96 -56.38 -12.15 -0.55
N ALA A 97 -55.71 -11.47 0.39
CA ALA A 97 -56.34 -10.98 1.61
C ALA A 97 -55.72 -9.64 2.04
N THR A 98 -56.54 -8.61 1.97
CA THR A 98 -56.33 -7.24 2.44
C THR A 98 -56.68 -7.16 3.93
N VAL A 99 -55.81 -6.64 4.79
CA VAL A 99 -56.20 -6.15 6.12
C VAL A 99 -55.42 -4.89 6.48
N ALA A 100 -56.16 -3.97 7.09
CA ALA A 100 -55.93 -2.55 7.28
C ALA A 100 -54.84 -2.15 8.29
N THR A 101 -54.34 -0.94 8.07
CA THR A 101 -53.57 -0.08 8.98
C THR A 101 -54.39 0.32 10.21
N PRO A 102 -53.72 0.62 11.33
CA PRO A 102 -54.02 1.85 12.03
C PRO A 102 -52.77 2.73 12.22
N ALA A 103 -53.02 4.03 12.12
CA ALA A 103 -52.05 5.10 12.26
C ALA A 103 -51.46 5.18 13.68
N THR A 104 -50.17 5.48 13.75
CA THR A 104 -49.54 6.07 14.95
C THR A 104 -48.44 7.02 14.51
N THR A 105 -48.77 8.32 14.56
CA THR A 105 -47.87 9.46 14.85
C THR A 105 -46.42 9.34 14.38
N SER A 106 -46.18 9.73 13.12
CA SER A 106 -44.86 10.11 12.62
C SER A 106 -44.57 11.57 12.95
N ALA A 107 -44.16 11.82 14.19
CA ALA A 107 -43.59 13.09 14.61
C ALA A 107 -42.19 12.83 15.19
N ASP A 108 -41.22 12.49 14.32
CA ASP A 108 -39.84 13.00 14.40
C ASP A 108 -39.04 12.59 13.15
N ALA A 109 -39.38 13.19 12.00
CA ALA A 109 -38.54 13.13 10.81
C ALA A 109 -37.77 14.44 10.70
N GLY A 110 -36.44 14.40 10.86
CA GLY A 110 -35.60 15.43 10.21
C GLY A 110 -34.48 16.08 11.00
N ARG A 111 -33.88 15.46 12.03
CA ARG A 111 -32.53 15.88 12.47
C ARG A 111 -31.48 14.91 11.94
N GLU A 112 -30.86 15.29 10.83
CA GLU A 112 -29.59 14.69 10.37
C GLU A 112 -28.53 14.95 11.44
N GLY A 113 -28.45 14.08 12.45
CA GLY A 113 -27.50 14.19 13.54
C GLY A 113 -26.07 14.07 13.02
N GLY A 114 -25.39 15.19 12.83
CA GLY A 114 -23.94 15.21 12.75
C GLY A 114 -23.36 14.58 14.02
N VAL A 115 -22.28 13.81 13.90
CA VAL A 115 -21.54 13.35 15.07
C VAL A 115 -20.92 14.60 15.71
N GLY A 116 -21.44 15.03 16.85
CA GLY A 116 -20.82 16.10 17.62
C GLY A 116 -19.45 15.65 18.10
N TRP A 117 -18.40 16.37 17.69
CA TRP A 117 -17.03 16.15 18.16
C TRP A 117 -16.85 16.83 19.51
N GLY A 118 -16.53 16.05 20.53
CA GLY A 118 -16.17 16.54 21.86
C GLY A 118 -14.69 16.33 22.18
N MET A 119 -14.26 16.79 23.36
CA MET A 119 -12.87 16.64 23.83
C MET A 119 -12.37 15.19 23.81
N VAL A 120 -13.22 14.22 24.18
CA VAL A 120 -12.86 12.79 24.13
C VAL A 120 -12.55 12.34 22.69
N ASP A 121 -13.26 12.88 21.72
CA ASP A 121 -13.08 12.51 20.31
C ASP A 121 -11.77 13.08 19.76
N LEU A 122 -11.40 14.28 20.20
CA LEU A 122 -10.08 14.87 19.93
C LEU A 122 -8.94 14.07 20.59
N VAL A 123 -9.15 13.56 21.82
CA VAL A 123 -8.18 12.68 22.47
C VAL A 123 -7.99 11.39 21.68
N VAL A 124 -9.05 10.77 21.17
CA VAL A 124 -8.94 9.57 20.33
C VAL A 124 -8.14 9.85 19.05
N VAL A 125 -8.44 10.96 18.37
CA VAL A 125 -7.67 11.37 17.17
C VAL A 125 -6.22 11.67 17.52
N ALA A 126 -5.95 12.33 18.65
CA ALA A 126 -4.60 12.59 19.12
C ALA A 126 -3.83 11.28 19.43
N VAL A 127 -4.50 10.25 19.96
CA VAL A 127 -3.91 8.92 20.16
C VAL A 127 -3.58 8.26 18.82
N TYR A 128 -4.42 8.41 17.79
CA TYR A 128 -4.09 7.91 16.45
C TYR A 128 -2.88 8.63 15.85
N VAL A 129 -2.83 9.97 15.94
CA VAL A 129 -1.65 10.74 15.52
C VAL A 129 -0.41 10.32 16.30
N GLY A 130 -0.53 10.14 17.62
CA GLY A 130 0.56 9.65 18.47
C GLY A 130 1.05 8.25 18.10
N THR A 131 0.13 7.35 17.72
CA THR A 131 0.48 5.99 17.24
C THR A 131 1.19 6.07 15.89
N ALA A 132 0.70 6.89 14.95
CA ALA A 132 1.35 7.10 13.66
C ALA A 132 2.75 7.74 13.83
N LEU A 133 2.90 8.72 14.73
CA LEU A 133 4.20 9.28 15.10
C LEU A 133 5.13 8.25 15.75
N HIS A 134 4.59 7.31 16.52
CA HIS A 134 5.38 6.22 17.09
C HIS A 134 5.88 5.27 15.99
N VAL A 135 5.02 4.87 15.06
CA VAL A 135 5.39 4.04 13.90
C VAL A 135 6.48 4.72 13.07
N LEU A 136 6.36 6.03 12.84
CA LEU A 136 7.30 6.81 12.02
C LEU A 136 8.41 7.49 12.84
N SER A 137 8.59 7.15 14.12
CA SER A 137 9.43 7.94 15.03
C SER A 137 10.88 8.03 14.60
N ASN A 138 11.39 6.98 13.94
CA ASN A 138 12.78 6.94 13.46
C ASN A 138 13.03 7.84 12.25
N LEU A 139 11.97 8.30 11.57
CA LEU A 139 12.05 9.22 10.43
C LEU A 139 11.93 10.69 10.90
N VAL A 140 11.42 10.94 12.11
CA VAL A 140 11.33 12.28 12.70
C VAL A 140 12.74 12.87 12.87
N GLY A 141 12.98 14.02 12.25
CA GLY A 141 14.30 14.68 12.25
C GLY A 141 15.31 14.06 11.25
N ARG A 142 14.92 13.01 10.52
CA ARG A 142 15.74 12.36 9.48
C ARG A 142 14.98 12.22 8.16
N MET A 143 13.98 13.06 7.92
CA MET A 143 13.09 12.94 6.75
C MET A 143 13.88 12.99 5.43
N SER A 144 14.85 13.90 5.32
CA SER A 144 15.70 14.04 4.12
C SER A 144 16.99 13.23 4.15
N SER A 145 17.41 12.72 5.31
CA SER A 145 18.69 12.01 5.49
C SER A 145 18.55 10.52 5.78
N GLY A 146 17.34 10.04 5.99
CA GLY A 146 17.01 8.65 6.24
C GLY A 146 15.90 8.15 5.32
N TYR A 147 15.86 6.85 5.08
CA TYR A 147 14.83 6.18 4.28
C TYR A 147 14.38 4.89 4.95
N LEU A 148 13.15 4.49 4.65
CA LEU A 148 12.53 3.27 5.20
C LEU A 148 13.03 2.07 4.39
N SER A 149 14.14 1.48 4.81
CA SER A 149 14.88 0.51 4.00
C SER A 149 14.13 -0.79 3.69
N GLN A 150 13.13 -1.12 4.50
CA GLN A 150 12.28 -2.28 4.27
C GLN A 150 11.30 -2.06 3.11
N GLY A 151 11.07 -0.81 2.70
CA GLY A 151 10.36 -0.44 1.46
C GLY A 151 11.24 -0.50 0.22
N VAL A 152 12.53 -0.84 0.37
CA VAL A 152 13.51 -0.86 -0.72
C VAL A 152 13.46 0.45 -1.51
N GLN A 153 13.18 0.42 -2.82
CA GLN A 153 13.12 1.63 -3.66
C GLN A 153 11.75 2.30 -3.65
N ASP A 154 10.69 1.70 -3.09
CA ASP A 154 9.33 2.25 -3.12
C ASP A 154 9.24 3.60 -2.43
N HIS A 155 9.90 3.77 -1.27
CA HIS A 155 9.94 5.05 -0.57
C HIS A 155 10.50 6.15 -1.50
N GLN A 156 11.66 5.92 -2.12
CA GLN A 156 12.26 6.87 -3.06
C GLN A 156 11.36 7.10 -4.29
N ALA A 157 10.68 6.06 -4.78
CA ALA A 157 9.72 6.16 -5.87
C ALA A 157 8.57 7.13 -5.55
N PHE A 158 7.97 6.99 -4.36
CA PHE A 158 6.85 7.84 -3.95
C PHE A 158 7.28 9.26 -3.65
N GLU A 159 8.45 9.48 -3.07
CA GLU A 159 9.05 10.83 -2.99
C GLU A 159 9.23 11.42 -4.38
N TRP A 160 9.76 10.65 -5.32
CA TRP A 160 9.89 11.08 -6.70
C TRP A 160 8.53 11.40 -7.34
N TYR A 161 7.48 10.59 -7.11
CA TYR A 161 6.13 10.86 -7.62
C TYR A 161 5.51 12.15 -7.04
N PHE A 162 5.77 12.46 -5.77
CA PHE A 162 5.41 13.76 -5.20
C PHE A 162 6.16 14.89 -5.89
N GLY A 163 7.48 14.74 -6.10
CA GLY A 163 8.29 15.67 -6.89
C GLY A 163 7.74 15.86 -8.31
N ALA A 164 7.37 14.78 -8.99
CA ALA A 164 6.83 14.80 -10.36
C ALA A 164 5.48 15.50 -10.42
N SER A 165 4.59 15.22 -9.47
CA SER A 165 3.32 15.92 -9.36
C SER A 165 3.51 17.42 -9.11
N ALA A 166 4.43 17.78 -8.22
CA ALA A 166 4.74 19.16 -7.90
C ALA A 166 5.35 19.91 -9.08
N HIS A 167 6.31 19.30 -9.76
CA HIS A 167 6.92 19.80 -10.99
C HIS A 167 5.88 20.00 -12.09
N ASN A 168 5.00 19.02 -12.31
CA ASN A 168 3.95 19.11 -13.32
C ASN A 168 2.97 20.25 -13.02
N VAL A 169 2.60 20.46 -11.75
CA VAL A 169 1.78 21.60 -11.34
C VAL A 169 2.52 22.93 -11.54
N ALA A 170 3.80 23.03 -11.15
CA ALA A 170 4.59 24.25 -11.26
C ALA A 170 4.84 24.67 -12.71
N THR A 171 5.01 23.70 -13.61
CA THR A 171 5.31 23.93 -15.03
C THR A 171 4.09 23.85 -15.94
N LEU A 172 2.90 23.59 -15.39
CA LEU A 172 1.66 23.31 -16.15
C LEU A 172 1.83 22.17 -17.17
N SER A 173 2.67 21.19 -16.83
CA SER A 173 2.89 19.98 -17.62
C SER A 173 1.77 18.96 -17.38
N ASN A 174 1.74 17.91 -18.20
CA ASN A 174 0.72 16.86 -18.11
C ASN A 174 0.77 16.15 -16.73
N PRO A 175 -0.29 16.17 -15.91
CA PRO A 175 -0.28 15.51 -14.60
C PRO A 175 -0.30 13.97 -14.65
N LEU A 176 -0.56 13.37 -15.82
CA LEU A 176 -0.66 11.93 -16.03
C LEU A 176 0.61 11.31 -16.65
N PHE A 177 1.65 12.12 -16.89
CA PHE A 177 2.88 11.69 -17.53
C PHE A 177 4.08 12.49 -17.00
N SER A 178 5.26 11.89 -16.99
CA SER A 178 6.51 12.59 -16.67
C SER A 178 7.62 12.15 -17.61
N ASP A 179 8.36 13.12 -18.14
CA ASP A 179 9.59 12.90 -18.89
C ASP A 179 10.84 12.99 -18.00
N ARG A 180 10.67 13.16 -16.69
CA ARG A 180 11.79 13.38 -15.75
C ARG A 180 12.61 12.12 -15.48
N GLN A 181 12.06 10.92 -15.70
CA GLN A 181 12.83 9.67 -15.69
C GLN A 181 12.52 8.89 -16.97
N ASN A 182 13.34 7.90 -17.28
CA ASN A 182 13.26 7.12 -18.51
C ASN A 182 13.31 7.98 -19.78
N PHE A 183 14.09 9.06 -19.77
CA PHE A 183 14.13 9.98 -20.90
C PHE A 183 14.81 9.36 -22.13
N PRO A 184 14.31 9.60 -23.36
CA PRO A 184 13.20 10.49 -23.74
C PRO A 184 11.80 9.83 -23.73
N ASP A 185 11.73 8.54 -23.41
CA ASP A 185 10.50 7.76 -23.48
C ASP A 185 9.47 8.17 -22.43
N GLY A 186 9.94 8.52 -21.23
CA GLY A 186 9.17 8.98 -20.08
C GLY A 186 8.45 7.86 -19.34
N VAL A 187 7.53 8.25 -18.45
CA VAL A 187 6.76 7.34 -17.59
C VAL A 187 5.30 7.76 -17.57
N ASN A 188 4.40 6.77 -17.72
CA ASN A 188 2.98 6.95 -17.56
C ASN A 188 2.62 6.96 -16.07
N LEU A 189 2.33 8.14 -15.52
CA LEU A 189 2.04 8.29 -14.09
C LEU A 189 0.69 7.71 -13.70
N MET A 190 -0.26 7.60 -14.65
CA MET A 190 -1.57 6.99 -14.38
C MET A 190 -1.50 5.46 -14.40
N ALA A 191 -0.60 4.88 -15.19
CA ALA A 191 -0.33 3.44 -15.15
C ALA A 191 0.51 3.03 -13.94
N ASN A 192 1.20 3.97 -13.30
CA ASN A 192 1.97 3.73 -12.08
C ASN A 192 1.22 4.20 -10.83
N ALA A 193 1.68 3.79 -9.64
CA ALA A 193 1.07 4.16 -8.36
C ALA A 193 1.40 5.61 -7.93
N ALA A 194 1.34 6.60 -8.83
CA ALA A 194 1.84 7.96 -8.59
C ALA A 194 1.03 8.80 -7.58
N VAL A 195 -0.07 8.26 -7.02
CA VAL A 195 -0.93 8.90 -5.99
C VAL A 195 -1.26 10.37 -6.29
N THR A 196 -1.57 10.69 -7.55
CA THR A 196 -1.81 12.07 -8.01
C THR A 196 -2.95 12.76 -7.25
N GLY A 197 -3.89 11.99 -6.70
CA GLY A 197 -4.97 12.47 -5.82
C GLY A 197 -4.48 13.02 -4.48
N LEU A 198 -3.24 12.73 -4.08
CA LEU A 198 -2.55 13.32 -2.93
C LEU A 198 -1.44 14.28 -3.40
N GLY A 199 -0.67 13.90 -4.42
CA GLY A 199 0.45 14.68 -4.92
C GLY A 199 0.07 16.04 -5.50
N ILE A 200 -1.03 16.12 -6.27
CA ILE A 200 -1.47 17.40 -6.85
C ILE A 200 -1.95 18.38 -5.76
N PRO A 201 -2.85 18.00 -4.82
CA PRO A 201 -3.24 18.89 -3.72
C PRO A 201 -2.08 19.29 -2.82
N LEU A 202 -1.07 18.43 -2.65
CA LEU A 202 0.09 18.68 -1.81
C LEU A 202 1.29 19.28 -2.58
N ALA A 203 1.15 19.57 -3.88
CA ALA A 203 2.21 20.19 -4.67
C ALA A 203 2.80 21.46 -4.03
N PRO A 204 2.01 22.40 -3.44
CA PRO A 204 2.58 23.55 -2.73
C PRO A 204 3.45 23.16 -1.54
N LEU A 205 3.09 22.08 -0.82
CA LEU A 205 3.89 21.57 0.29
C LEU A 205 5.21 20.98 -0.23
N THR A 206 5.16 20.22 -1.32
CA THR A 206 6.33 19.62 -1.96
C THR A 206 7.30 20.68 -2.49
N LEU A 207 6.80 21.73 -3.14
CA LEU A 207 7.64 22.81 -3.66
C LEU A 207 8.31 23.64 -2.54
N VAL A 208 7.67 23.78 -1.37
CA VAL A 208 8.17 24.62 -0.27
C VAL A 208 9.03 23.84 0.72
N LEU A 209 8.65 22.61 1.07
CA LEU A 209 9.31 21.78 2.09
C LEU A 209 10.01 20.53 1.54
N GLY A 210 9.86 20.26 0.25
CA GLY A 210 10.42 19.08 -0.41
C GLY A 210 9.51 17.84 -0.40
N ALA A 211 9.83 16.91 -1.28
CA ALA A 211 9.11 15.64 -1.41
C ALA A 211 9.25 14.74 -0.18
N HIS A 212 10.42 14.70 0.46
CA HIS A 212 10.68 13.93 1.68
C HIS A 212 9.72 14.29 2.81
N VAL A 213 9.49 15.59 3.03
CA VAL A 213 8.56 16.08 4.06
C VAL A 213 7.11 15.77 3.65
N THR A 214 6.79 15.90 2.36
CA THR A 214 5.46 15.56 1.83
C THR A 214 5.15 14.08 2.07
N PHE A 215 6.08 13.18 1.75
CA PHE A 215 5.95 11.75 1.98
C PHE A 215 5.68 11.45 3.46
N PHE A 216 6.52 11.99 4.37
CA PHE A 216 6.31 11.82 5.82
C PHE A 216 4.92 12.30 6.28
N VAL A 217 4.48 13.46 5.81
CA VAL A 217 3.15 14.00 6.14
C VAL A 217 2.04 13.11 5.62
N VAL A 218 2.16 12.59 4.41
CA VAL A 218 1.17 11.68 3.82
C VAL A 218 1.11 10.37 4.58
N GLU A 219 2.23 9.74 4.94
CA GLU A 219 2.24 8.53 5.75
C GLU A 219 1.61 8.76 7.13
N LEU A 220 1.99 9.85 7.79
CA LEU A 220 1.48 10.21 9.11
C LEU A 220 -0.04 10.46 9.09
N LEU A 221 -0.51 11.29 8.16
CA LEU A 221 -1.92 11.64 8.03
C LEU A 221 -2.75 10.52 7.39
N GLY A 222 -2.13 9.67 6.58
CA GLY A 222 -2.76 8.50 5.99
C GLY A 222 -3.13 7.48 7.06
N LEU A 223 -2.16 7.06 7.91
CA LEU A 223 -2.41 6.14 9.02
C LEU A 223 -3.46 6.71 10.00
N ALA A 224 -3.21 7.92 10.51
CA ALA A 224 -4.07 8.53 11.50
C ALA A 224 -5.45 8.92 10.93
N GLY A 225 -5.48 9.39 9.69
CA GLY A 225 -6.70 9.77 8.97
C GLY A 225 -7.57 8.56 8.66
N THR A 226 -6.97 7.44 8.24
CA THR A 226 -7.70 6.18 8.02
C THR A 226 -8.34 5.71 9.32
N ALA A 227 -7.59 5.68 10.42
CA ALA A 227 -8.13 5.35 11.74
C ALA A 227 -9.26 6.30 12.17
N ALA A 228 -9.08 7.61 12.00
CA ALA A 228 -10.06 8.63 12.35
C ALA A 228 -11.35 8.53 11.50
N ALA A 229 -11.24 8.20 10.22
CA ALA A 229 -12.38 8.08 9.32
C ALA A 229 -13.22 6.84 9.66
N TRP A 230 -12.59 5.71 10.01
CA TRP A 230 -13.28 4.52 10.52
C TRP A 230 -13.91 4.76 11.91
N TYR A 231 -13.20 5.46 12.80
CA TYR A 231 -13.75 5.91 14.07
C TYR A 231 -15.02 6.76 13.88
N TRP A 232 -14.96 7.75 12.99
CA TRP A 232 -16.11 8.58 12.63
C TRP A 232 -17.26 7.74 12.07
N PHE A 233 -16.97 6.81 11.15
CA PHE A 233 -17.97 5.93 10.57
C PHE A 233 -18.68 5.09 11.65
N MET A 234 -17.93 4.44 12.53
CA MET A 234 -18.47 3.61 13.61
C MET A 234 -19.28 4.43 14.61
N ARG A 235 -18.79 5.62 15.02
CA ARG A 235 -19.54 6.56 15.87
C ARG A 235 -20.86 6.96 15.23
N ARG A 236 -20.85 7.19 13.93
CA ARG A 236 -22.04 7.58 13.17
C ARG A 236 -23.04 6.44 13.01
N ARG A 237 -22.60 5.19 13.10
CA ARG A 237 -23.46 4.01 13.20
C ARG A 237 -23.96 3.75 14.62
N GLY A 238 -23.67 4.64 15.56
CA GLY A 238 -24.20 4.64 16.92
C GLY A 238 -23.37 3.83 17.91
N LEU A 239 -22.16 3.38 17.54
CA LEU A 239 -21.30 2.65 18.47
C LEU A 239 -20.77 3.58 19.57
N VAL A 240 -20.62 3.05 20.79
CA VAL A 240 -20.01 3.77 21.91
C VAL A 240 -18.55 4.15 21.59
N ARG A 241 -18.05 5.23 22.23
CA ARG A 241 -16.71 5.76 21.95
C ARG A 241 -15.57 4.74 22.09
N PRO A 242 -15.49 3.92 23.15
CA PRO A 242 -14.41 2.92 23.27
C PRO A 242 -14.44 1.89 22.13
N ALA A 243 -15.62 1.40 21.77
CA ALA A 243 -15.82 0.47 20.66
C ALA A 243 -15.32 1.05 19.33
N ALA A 244 -15.78 2.27 19.00
CA ALA A 244 -15.34 2.95 17.79
C ALA A 244 -13.84 3.26 17.82
N ALA A 245 -13.29 3.62 18.99
CA ALA A 245 -11.87 3.95 19.15
C ALA A 245 -10.97 2.74 18.88
N VAL A 246 -11.31 1.57 19.41
CA VAL A 246 -10.61 0.32 19.14
C VAL A 246 -10.75 -0.08 17.67
N GLY A 247 -11.96 -0.02 17.11
CA GLY A 247 -12.18 -0.35 15.71
C GLY A 247 -11.39 0.56 14.76
N GLY A 248 -11.40 1.87 14.99
CA GLY A 248 -10.60 2.83 14.22
C GLY A 248 -9.10 2.57 14.33
N TRP A 249 -8.60 2.26 15.54
CA TRP A 249 -7.20 1.93 15.74
C TRP A 249 -6.77 0.71 14.91
N VAL A 250 -7.53 -0.38 14.98
CA VAL A 250 -7.21 -1.61 14.22
C VAL A 250 -7.20 -1.34 12.71
N THR A 251 -8.14 -0.53 12.21
CA THR A 251 -8.17 -0.21 10.77
C THR A 251 -7.03 0.64 10.25
N GLY A 252 -6.38 1.45 11.11
CA GLY A 252 -5.25 2.30 10.69
C GLY A 252 -3.88 1.74 11.06
N PHE A 253 -3.80 0.79 11.99
CA PHE A 253 -2.53 0.31 12.56
C PHE A 253 -2.40 -1.22 12.62
N ALA A 254 -3.29 -1.96 11.96
CA ALA A 254 -3.07 -3.39 11.74
C ALA A 254 -1.77 -3.64 10.96
N PRO A 255 -1.17 -4.84 11.07
CA PRO A 255 0.15 -5.11 10.49
C PRO A 255 0.31 -4.77 9.01
N ALA A 256 -0.71 -5.02 8.18
CA ALA A 256 -0.69 -4.63 6.77
C ALA A 256 -0.49 -3.11 6.58
N MET A 257 -1.18 -2.29 7.40
CA MET A 257 -1.05 -0.83 7.33
C MET A 257 0.36 -0.39 7.70
N VAL A 258 0.96 -1.06 8.68
CA VAL A 258 2.31 -0.76 9.18
C VAL A 258 3.37 -1.22 8.19
N SER A 259 3.19 -2.39 7.54
CA SER A 259 4.10 -2.88 6.51
C SER A 259 4.05 -1.99 5.26
N HIS A 260 2.85 -1.60 4.82
CA HIS A 260 2.69 -0.67 3.70
C HIS A 260 3.22 0.73 3.99
N ALA A 261 3.21 1.20 5.25
CA ALA A 261 3.82 2.48 5.61
C ALA A 261 5.35 2.56 5.40
N ASN A 262 6.01 1.47 4.98
CA ASN A 262 7.40 1.52 4.51
C ASN A 262 7.59 2.17 3.13
N GLY A 263 6.52 2.41 2.37
CA GLY A 263 6.66 3.00 1.03
C GLY A 263 5.39 3.04 0.19
N HIS A 264 4.20 2.79 0.73
CA HIS A 264 2.96 2.67 -0.04
C HIS A 264 1.85 3.62 0.45
N PRO A 265 1.96 4.94 0.20
CA PRO A 265 0.93 5.92 0.52
C PRO A 265 -0.48 5.56 0.05
N ASN A 266 -0.61 4.90 -1.11
CA ASN A 266 -1.89 4.43 -1.66
C ASN A 266 -2.59 3.39 -0.77
N PHE A 267 -1.85 2.57 -0.02
CA PHE A 267 -2.39 1.56 0.88
C PHE A 267 -2.55 2.04 2.33
N VAL A 268 -1.96 3.20 2.67
CA VAL A 268 -2.06 3.81 3.99
C VAL A 268 -3.14 4.91 4.04
N ALA A 269 -3.31 5.67 2.96
CA ALA A 269 -4.29 6.73 2.81
C ALA A 269 -5.68 6.23 2.40
N LEU A 270 -6.30 5.38 3.23
CA LEU A 270 -7.61 4.76 2.97
C LEU A 270 -8.78 5.49 3.64
N PHE A 271 -8.59 6.74 4.06
CA PHE A 271 -9.59 7.52 4.80
C PHE A 271 -10.88 7.81 4.01
N LEU A 272 -10.86 7.74 2.67
CA LEU A 272 -12.08 7.91 1.86
C LEU A 272 -12.98 6.67 1.89
N ILE A 273 -12.43 5.46 2.07
CA ILE A 273 -13.17 4.20 2.05
C ILE A 273 -14.36 4.18 3.03
N PRO A 274 -14.21 4.50 4.33
CA PRO A 274 -15.34 4.55 5.25
C PRO A 274 -16.36 5.64 4.89
N VAL A 275 -15.95 6.71 4.19
CA VAL A 275 -16.86 7.77 3.72
C VAL A 275 -17.65 7.32 2.49
N ILE A 276 -17.02 6.60 1.56
CA ILE A 276 -17.65 5.93 0.41
C ILE A 276 -18.70 4.94 0.92
N LEU A 277 -18.34 4.08 1.87
CA LEU A 277 -19.26 3.13 2.50
C LEU A 277 -20.46 3.84 3.15
N ASP A 278 -20.21 4.95 3.85
CA ASP A 278 -21.29 5.76 4.43
C ASP A 278 -22.24 6.33 3.37
N ARG A 279 -21.72 6.81 2.23
CA ARG A 279 -22.55 7.31 1.12
C ARG A 279 -23.38 6.21 0.49
N LEU A 280 -22.82 5.03 0.27
CA LEU A 280 -23.58 3.87 -0.22
C LEU A 280 -24.73 3.50 0.73
N LEU A 281 -24.49 3.46 2.03
CA LEU A 281 -25.54 3.17 3.01
C LEU A 281 -26.64 4.25 3.03
N ARG A 282 -26.30 5.53 2.81
CA ARG A 282 -27.30 6.60 2.68
C ARG A 282 -28.16 6.47 1.42
N LEU A 283 -27.57 6.04 0.31
CA LEU A 283 -28.33 5.75 -0.91
C LEU A 283 -29.36 4.64 -0.66
N ALA A 284 -29.03 3.66 0.20
CA ALA A 284 -29.96 2.61 0.60
C ALA A 284 -31.15 3.15 1.43
N GLU A 285 -30.97 4.26 2.14
CA GLU A 285 -32.05 4.93 2.87
C GLU A 285 -32.99 5.71 1.92
N GLY A 286 -32.48 6.16 0.76
CA GLY A 286 -33.27 6.67 -0.36
C GLY A 286 -33.69 8.13 -0.31
N ARG A 287 -33.12 8.94 0.60
CA ARG A 287 -33.56 10.31 0.88
C ARG A 287 -33.08 11.36 -0.14
N ARG A 288 -31.78 11.39 -0.47
CA ARG A 288 -31.15 12.44 -1.32
C ARG A 288 -30.30 11.83 -2.44
N ARG A 289 -30.92 11.01 -3.28
CA ARG A 289 -30.25 10.11 -4.24
C ARG A 289 -29.28 10.83 -5.20
N VAL A 290 -29.65 11.98 -5.75
CA VAL A 290 -28.79 12.74 -6.68
C VAL A 290 -27.58 13.33 -5.94
N ARG A 291 -27.80 14.02 -4.83
CA ARG A 291 -26.72 14.64 -4.04
C ARG A 291 -25.74 13.57 -3.51
N ASP A 292 -26.27 12.53 -2.87
CA ASP A 292 -25.44 11.46 -2.32
C ASP A 292 -24.73 10.68 -3.44
N GLY A 293 -25.36 10.55 -4.62
CA GLY A 293 -24.76 10.01 -5.84
C GLY A 293 -23.60 10.86 -6.36
N ILE A 294 -23.77 12.17 -6.47
CA ILE A 294 -22.69 13.11 -6.87
C ILE A 294 -21.51 13.01 -5.90
N VAL A 295 -21.78 13.06 -4.59
CA VAL A 295 -20.73 12.95 -3.57
C VAL A 295 -20.03 11.60 -3.65
N LEU A 296 -20.77 10.51 -3.86
CA LEU A 296 -20.18 9.19 -4.07
C LEU A 296 -19.26 9.18 -5.30
N GLY A 297 -19.72 9.73 -6.44
CA GLY A 297 -18.93 9.82 -7.66
C GLY A 297 -17.62 10.58 -7.45
N LEU A 298 -17.67 11.76 -6.80
CA LEU A 298 -16.48 12.55 -6.47
C LEU A 298 -15.50 11.80 -5.56
N LEU A 299 -16.00 11.10 -4.53
CA LEU A 299 -15.16 10.33 -3.62
C LEU A 299 -14.51 9.13 -4.31
N VAL A 300 -15.25 8.43 -5.17
CA VAL A 300 -14.74 7.30 -5.95
C VAL A 300 -13.69 7.78 -6.95
N SER A 301 -13.92 8.87 -7.68
CA SER A 301 -12.92 9.45 -8.57
C SER A 301 -11.66 9.88 -7.83
N TRP A 302 -11.81 10.51 -6.66
CA TRP A 302 -10.64 10.87 -5.85
C TRP A 302 -9.88 9.63 -5.38
N GLN A 303 -10.59 8.59 -4.92
CA GLN A 303 -9.94 7.34 -4.53
C GLN A 303 -9.23 6.65 -5.70
N ILE A 304 -9.72 6.74 -6.94
CA ILE A 304 -9.02 6.25 -8.14
C ILE A 304 -7.64 6.91 -8.27
N PHE A 305 -7.56 8.24 -8.12
CA PHE A 305 -6.29 8.96 -8.16
C PHE A 305 -5.39 8.75 -6.93
N ILE A 306 -5.93 8.20 -5.83
CA ILE A 306 -5.12 7.75 -4.68
C ILE A 306 -4.63 6.31 -4.91
N GLY A 307 -5.49 5.43 -5.40
CA GLY A 307 -5.15 4.04 -5.67
C GLY A 307 -6.38 3.25 -6.12
N GLU A 308 -6.30 2.73 -7.35
CA GLU A 308 -7.35 1.90 -7.97
C GLU A 308 -7.49 0.54 -7.27
N GLU A 309 -6.36 -0.07 -6.91
CA GLU A 309 -6.35 -1.37 -6.27
C GLU A 309 -6.97 -1.36 -4.86
N PRO A 310 -6.63 -0.43 -3.94
CA PRO A 310 -7.37 -0.30 -2.68
C PRO A 310 -8.88 -0.07 -2.87
N LEU A 311 -9.29 0.67 -3.91
CA LEU A 311 -10.70 0.86 -4.24
C LEU A 311 -11.35 -0.45 -4.68
N LEU A 312 -10.68 -1.23 -5.53
CA LEU A 312 -11.14 -2.54 -5.98
C LEU A 312 -11.30 -3.50 -4.79
N LEU A 313 -10.29 -3.61 -3.91
CA LEU A 313 -10.35 -4.42 -2.70
C LEU A 313 -11.52 -3.99 -1.80
N ALA A 314 -11.70 -2.69 -1.61
CA ALA A 314 -12.82 -2.15 -0.84
C ALA A 314 -14.18 -2.48 -1.51
N ALA A 315 -14.29 -2.36 -2.84
CA ALA A 315 -15.49 -2.68 -3.58
C ALA A 315 -15.85 -4.17 -3.49
N MET A 316 -14.87 -5.06 -3.55
CA MET A 316 -15.06 -6.51 -3.36
C MET A 316 -15.53 -6.81 -1.93
N GLY A 317 -14.92 -6.19 -0.92
CA GLY A 317 -15.38 -6.34 0.46
C GLY A 317 -16.81 -5.82 0.69
N MET A 318 -17.13 -4.67 0.09
CA MET A 318 -18.49 -4.12 0.09
C MET A 318 -19.49 -5.03 -0.64
N LEU A 319 -19.09 -5.68 -1.72
CA LEU A 319 -19.91 -6.64 -2.45
C LEU A 319 -20.24 -7.87 -1.58
N VAL A 320 -19.24 -8.48 -0.94
CA VAL A 320 -19.45 -9.64 -0.04
C VAL A 320 -20.39 -9.28 1.10
N VAL A 321 -20.16 -8.16 1.78
CA VAL A 321 -21.05 -7.67 2.85
C VAL A 321 -22.44 -7.37 2.30
N GLY A 322 -22.52 -6.74 1.12
CA GLY A 322 -23.76 -6.41 0.43
C GLY A 322 -24.61 -7.63 0.13
N ILE A 323 -24.02 -8.71 -0.37
CA ILE A 323 -24.70 -9.99 -0.66
C ILE A 323 -25.31 -10.57 0.63
N VAL A 324 -24.54 -10.63 1.72
CA VAL A 324 -25.05 -11.16 3.00
C VAL A 324 -26.17 -10.30 3.55
N LEU A 325 -26.06 -8.97 3.49
CA LEU A 325 -27.10 -8.06 3.95
C LEU A 325 -28.36 -8.11 3.06
N LEU A 326 -28.20 -8.31 1.75
CA LEU A 326 -29.30 -8.51 0.81
C LEU A 326 -30.05 -9.82 1.10
N ALA A 327 -29.33 -10.93 1.35
CA ALA A 327 -29.92 -12.20 1.74
C ALA A 327 -30.76 -12.08 3.04
N HIS A 328 -30.35 -11.18 3.93
CA HIS A 328 -31.09 -10.84 5.14
C HIS A 328 -32.17 -9.75 4.97
N ARG A 329 -32.44 -9.31 3.73
CA ARG A 329 -33.41 -8.24 3.39
C ARG A 329 -33.14 -6.92 4.12
N ARG A 330 -31.85 -6.61 4.36
CA ARG A 330 -31.38 -5.38 5.02
C ARG A 330 -30.92 -4.30 4.05
N LEU A 331 -30.88 -4.62 2.75
CA LEU A 331 -30.52 -3.69 1.68
C LEU A 331 -31.60 -3.68 0.60
N ASP A 332 -31.93 -2.49 0.12
CA ASP A 332 -32.84 -2.25 -1.00
C ASP A 332 -32.02 -1.72 -2.19
N VAL A 333 -31.61 -2.64 -3.07
CA VAL A 333 -30.77 -2.33 -4.24
C VAL A 333 -31.52 -1.43 -5.23
N ALA A 334 -32.83 -1.63 -5.40
CA ALA A 334 -33.63 -0.83 -6.33
C ALA A 334 -33.67 0.65 -5.92
N ARG A 335 -33.69 0.92 -4.61
CA ARG A 335 -33.61 2.27 -4.06
C ARG A 335 -32.23 2.91 -4.21
N MET A 336 -31.16 2.12 -4.15
CA MET A 336 -29.78 2.57 -4.31
C MET A 336 -29.43 2.90 -5.77
N LEU A 337 -29.95 2.09 -6.70
CA LEU A 337 -29.51 2.05 -8.09
C LEU A 337 -29.47 3.42 -8.79
N PRO A 338 -30.48 4.31 -8.66
CA PRO A 338 -30.44 5.62 -9.32
C PRO A 338 -29.29 6.50 -8.81
N GLY A 339 -29.02 6.49 -7.50
CA GLY A 339 -27.93 7.28 -6.93
C GLY A 339 -26.56 6.71 -7.27
N VAL A 340 -26.43 5.38 -7.28
CA VAL A 340 -25.23 4.70 -7.75
C VAL A 340 -24.98 5.00 -9.22
N ALA A 341 -26.01 4.99 -10.07
CA ALA A 341 -25.89 5.34 -11.49
C ALA A 341 -25.43 6.78 -11.70
N VAL A 342 -25.94 7.74 -10.92
CA VAL A 342 -25.45 9.14 -10.94
C VAL A 342 -23.98 9.20 -10.53
N GLY A 343 -23.60 8.52 -9.45
CA GLY A 343 -22.21 8.50 -8.98
C GLY A 343 -21.26 7.83 -9.96
N ALA A 344 -21.65 6.70 -10.53
CA ALA A 344 -20.88 5.98 -11.54
C ALA A 344 -20.73 6.81 -12.83
N GLY A 345 -21.81 7.44 -13.30
CA GLY A 345 -21.77 8.31 -14.48
C GLY A 345 -20.85 9.52 -14.27
N LEU A 346 -20.93 10.18 -13.10
CA LEU A 346 -20.02 11.27 -12.76
C LEU A 346 -18.57 10.78 -12.64
N SER A 347 -18.35 9.65 -11.98
CA SER A 347 -16.99 9.14 -11.82
C SER A 347 -16.38 8.81 -13.17
N LEU A 348 -17.12 8.10 -14.03
CA LEU A 348 -16.68 7.79 -15.39
C LEU A 348 -16.38 9.07 -16.18
N LEU A 349 -17.21 10.11 -16.08
CA LEU A 349 -16.96 11.39 -16.73
C LEU A 349 -15.62 12.01 -16.30
N LEU A 350 -15.27 11.94 -15.01
CA LEU A 350 -14.05 12.52 -14.47
C LEU A 350 -12.80 11.69 -14.77
N VAL A 351 -12.92 10.35 -14.76
CA VAL A 351 -11.77 9.46 -14.92
C VAL A 351 -11.62 8.88 -16.34
N ALA A 352 -12.56 9.12 -17.26
CA ALA A 352 -12.48 8.56 -18.62
C ALA A 352 -11.18 8.91 -19.35
N VAL A 353 -10.73 10.17 -19.28
CA VAL A 353 -9.46 10.60 -19.90
C VAL A 353 -8.25 10.00 -19.18
N PRO A 354 -8.14 10.08 -17.84
CA PRO A 354 -7.10 9.36 -17.09
C PRO A 354 -7.02 7.87 -17.43
N LEU A 355 -8.13 7.13 -17.38
CA LEU A 355 -8.17 5.70 -17.69
C LEU A 355 -7.79 5.43 -19.15
N TRP A 356 -8.26 6.26 -20.09
CA TRP A 356 -7.81 6.16 -21.47
C TRP A 356 -6.29 6.34 -21.59
N TRP A 357 -5.72 7.31 -20.87
CA TRP A 357 -4.29 7.56 -20.84
C TRP A 357 -3.49 6.41 -20.21
N GLN A 358 -4.02 5.79 -19.15
CA GLN A 358 -3.43 4.62 -18.50
C GLN A 358 -3.27 3.44 -19.47
N PHE A 359 -4.34 3.08 -20.20
CA PHE A 359 -4.36 1.88 -21.03
C PHE A 359 -3.89 2.09 -22.48
N THR A 360 -3.90 3.33 -22.97
CA THR A 360 -3.59 3.63 -24.38
C THR A 360 -2.63 4.79 -24.60
N GLY A 361 -2.33 5.56 -23.56
CA GLY A 361 -1.38 6.67 -23.63
C GLY A 361 0.06 6.22 -23.84
N ARG A 362 0.97 7.19 -23.98
CA ARG A 362 2.41 6.91 -24.07
C ARG A 362 2.86 6.09 -22.87
N GLN A 363 3.72 5.10 -23.10
CA GLN A 363 4.25 4.20 -22.06
C GLN A 363 3.15 3.41 -21.30
N SER A 364 1.97 3.21 -21.91
CA SER A 364 0.99 2.23 -21.42
C SER A 364 1.50 0.80 -21.63
N TYR A 365 1.12 -0.11 -20.73
CA TYR A 365 1.38 -1.55 -20.84
C TYR A 365 0.09 -2.35 -20.60
N THR A 366 0.06 -3.61 -21.03
CA THR A 366 -1.17 -4.44 -21.06
C THR A 366 -1.34 -5.33 -19.84
N SER A 367 -0.25 -5.80 -19.25
CA SER A 367 -0.23 -6.64 -18.04
C SER A 367 1.10 -6.47 -17.33
N ILE A 368 1.21 -6.91 -16.08
CA ILE A 368 2.49 -7.06 -15.40
C ILE A 368 2.54 -8.44 -14.76
N TYR A 369 3.64 -9.16 -14.97
CA TYR A 369 3.83 -10.44 -14.33
C TYR A 369 4.22 -10.21 -12.86
N HIS A 370 3.41 -10.76 -11.94
CA HIS A 370 3.80 -10.96 -10.56
C HIS A 370 4.22 -12.41 -10.38
N LEU A 371 5.23 -12.66 -9.54
CA LEU A 371 5.51 -14.02 -9.10
C LEU A 371 4.24 -14.58 -8.41
N PRO A 372 3.82 -15.82 -8.72
CA PRO A 372 2.71 -16.47 -8.04
C PRO A 372 2.95 -16.42 -6.53
N GLY A 373 2.01 -15.81 -5.80
CA GLY A 373 2.26 -15.50 -4.39
C GLY A 373 1.01 -15.14 -3.62
N GLY A 374 0.60 -16.03 -2.72
CA GLY A 374 -0.37 -15.77 -1.68
C GLY A 374 0.28 -15.67 -0.30
N ASN A 375 -0.51 -15.29 0.70
CA ASN A 375 -0.08 -15.34 2.09
C ASN A 375 0.14 -16.79 2.50
N ASP A 376 1.23 -17.04 3.22
CA ASP A 376 1.39 -18.31 3.91
C ASP A 376 0.24 -18.49 4.92
N LEU A 377 -0.35 -19.68 4.95
CA LEU A 377 -1.42 -20.00 5.87
C LEU A 377 -0.99 -19.77 7.34
N ALA A 378 0.28 -20.03 7.69
CA ALA A 378 0.82 -19.74 9.01
C ALA A 378 0.91 -18.24 9.32
N ALA A 379 0.98 -17.36 8.32
CA ALA A 379 0.99 -15.91 8.54
C ALA A 379 -0.30 -15.43 9.22
N LEU A 380 -1.45 -16.06 8.93
CA LEU A 380 -2.75 -15.71 9.54
C LEU A 380 -2.75 -15.77 11.07
N TRP A 381 -1.94 -16.65 11.66
CA TRP A 381 -1.78 -16.79 13.11
C TRP A 381 -0.45 -16.25 13.64
N GLY A 382 0.45 -15.87 12.72
CA GLY A 382 1.75 -15.32 13.02
C GLY A 382 1.67 -13.89 13.55
N ARG A 383 2.85 -13.30 13.77
CA ARG A 383 3.01 -11.89 14.09
C ARG A 383 3.89 -11.23 13.04
N ALA A 384 3.58 -10.00 12.68
CA ALA A 384 4.41 -9.22 11.76
C ALA A 384 5.73 -8.80 12.41
N THR A 385 6.70 -8.48 11.57
CA THR A 385 8.08 -8.16 11.93
C THR A 385 8.18 -6.87 12.73
N ARG A 386 7.30 -5.91 12.45
CA ARG A 386 7.21 -4.63 13.17
C ARG A 386 6.15 -4.65 14.25
N THR A 387 6.21 -5.66 15.10
CA THR A 387 5.28 -5.87 16.21
C THR A 387 6.03 -6.27 17.48
N ILE A 388 5.49 -5.89 18.65
CA ILE A 388 6.09 -6.20 19.95
C ILE A 388 6.14 -7.72 20.21
N GLY A 389 7.30 -8.21 20.68
CA GLY A 389 7.45 -9.59 21.15
C GLY A 389 7.51 -10.63 20.03
N THR A 390 7.93 -10.22 18.84
CA THR A 390 8.08 -11.08 17.65
C THR A 390 9.55 -11.32 17.34
N ASP A 391 9.87 -12.50 16.80
CA ASP A 391 11.17 -12.74 16.14
C ASP A 391 11.08 -12.29 14.68
N PRO A 392 11.76 -11.20 14.26
CA PRO A 392 11.67 -10.62 12.92
C PRO A 392 11.98 -11.58 11.78
N TRP A 393 12.80 -12.61 12.04
CA TRP A 393 13.23 -13.59 11.04
C TRP A 393 12.19 -14.67 10.80
N SER A 394 11.62 -15.22 11.87
CA SER A 394 10.51 -16.17 11.76
C SER A 394 9.31 -15.58 11.02
N SER A 395 9.03 -14.29 11.23
CA SER A 395 7.97 -13.56 10.53
C SER A 395 8.31 -13.32 9.06
N ALA A 396 9.56 -12.97 8.76
CA ALA A 396 10.05 -12.78 7.39
C ALA A 396 9.79 -13.99 6.51
N ALA A 397 10.03 -15.17 7.08
CA ALA A 397 9.92 -16.43 6.37
C ALA A 397 8.46 -16.79 5.98
N LEU A 398 7.47 -16.05 6.49
CA LEU A 398 6.04 -16.25 6.21
C LEU A 398 5.45 -15.17 5.28
N SER A 399 6.24 -14.17 4.90
CA SER A 399 5.82 -13.05 4.06
C SER A 399 6.58 -13.05 2.74
N MET A 400 5.92 -12.62 1.65
CA MET A 400 6.57 -12.46 0.35
C MET A 400 7.72 -11.45 0.41
N ASN A 401 7.50 -10.33 1.10
CA ASN A 401 8.49 -9.32 1.40
C ASN A 401 8.05 -8.54 2.65
N ARG A 402 8.86 -7.56 3.06
CA ARG A 402 8.64 -6.77 4.28
C ARG A 402 7.55 -5.70 4.15
N THR A 403 7.14 -5.35 2.94
CA THR A 403 6.04 -4.41 2.68
C THR A 403 4.68 -5.10 2.61
N GLU A 404 4.65 -6.41 2.38
CA GLU A 404 3.46 -7.23 2.14
C GLU A 404 3.14 -8.19 3.32
N GLU A 405 3.32 -7.72 4.56
CA GLU A 405 2.95 -8.47 5.78
C GLU A 405 1.44 -8.36 6.08
N ASN A 406 0.61 -8.76 5.11
CA ASN A 406 -0.82 -8.42 5.08
C ASN A 406 -1.71 -9.26 6.01
N ALA A 407 -1.33 -10.50 6.29
CA ALA A 407 -2.16 -11.50 6.96
C ALA A 407 -1.92 -11.67 8.47
N PHE A 408 -0.96 -10.96 9.08
CA PHE A 408 -0.47 -11.25 10.43
C PHE A 408 -1.39 -10.83 11.59
N PHE A 409 -2.57 -11.43 11.72
CA PHE A 409 -3.59 -11.06 12.71
C PHE A 409 -3.30 -11.57 14.13
N GLY A 410 -2.54 -12.66 14.25
CA GLY A 410 -2.25 -13.33 15.52
C GLY A 410 -3.44 -14.16 16.06
N VAL A 411 -3.11 -15.23 16.82
CA VAL A 411 -4.11 -16.14 17.40
C VAL A 411 -5.15 -15.42 18.30
N PRO A 412 -4.77 -14.51 19.22
CA PRO A 412 -5.75 -13.91 20.15
C PRO A 412 -6.84 -13.11 19.46
N LEU A 413 -6.52 -12.41 18.36
CA LEU A 413 -7.49 -11.65 17.58
C LEU A 413 -8.52 -12.58 16.92
N TRP A 414 -8.07 -13.68 16.31
CA TRP A 414 -8.97 -14.67 15.72
C TRP A 414 -9.91 -15.31 16.76
N VAL A 415 -9.37 -15.68 17.92
CA VAL A 415 -10.18 -16.28 19.01
C VAL A 415 -11.24 -15.29 19.49
N LEU A 416 -10.87 -14.04 19.74
CA LEU A 416 -11.81 -13.02 20.21
C LEU A 416 -12.86 -12.68 19.14
N ALA A 417 -12.44 -12.50 17.88
CA ALA A 417 -13.37 -12.25 16.76
C ALA A 417 -14.33 -13.41 16.55
N GLY A 418 -13.85 -14.65 16.63
CA GLY A 418 -14.67 -15.86 16.55
C GLY A 418 -15.68 -15.99 17.69
N ALA A 419 -15.25 -15.69 18.93
CA ALA A 419 -16.15 -15.67 20.09
C ALA A 419 -17.26 -14.61 19.93
N ILE A 420 -16.92 -13.40 19.49
CA ILE A 420 -17.90 -12.35 19.22
C ILE A 420 -18.84 -12.77 18.08
N ALA A 421 -18.31 -13.34 17.00
CA ALA A 421 -19.10 -13.81 15.87
C ALA A 421 -20.10 -14.90 16.27
N LEU A 422 -19.70 -15.83 17.15
CA LEU A 422 -20.54 -16.89 17.68
C LEU A 422 -21.63 -16.35 18.61
N VAL A 423 -21.26 -15.51 19.58
CA VAL A 423 -22.19 -14.93 20.57
C VAL A 423 -23.22 -14.02 19.90
N LEU A 424 -22.77 -13.20 18.95
CA LEU A 424 -23.62 -12.24 18.24
C LEU A 424 -24.08 -12.74 16.87
N VAL A 425 -24.03 -14.05 16.63
CA VAL A 425 -24.35 -14.67 15.33
C VAL A 425 -25.73 -14.30 14.83
N ARG A 426 -26.69 -13.97 15.71
CA ARG A 426 -28.04 -13.57 15.29
C ARG A 426 -28.10 -12.19 14.62
N ARG A 427 -27.04 -11.37 14.73
CA ARG A 427 -26.96 -10.06 14.06
C ARG A 427 -26.46 -10.23 12.61
N PRO A 428 -27.24 -9.83 11.58
CA PRO A 428 -26.83 -9.97 10.18
C PRO A 428 -25.50 -9.30 9.85
N VAL A 429 -25.23 -8.14 10.45
CA VAL A 429 -23.97 -7.41 10.26
C VAL A 429 -22.79 -8.24 10.77
N VAL A 430 -22.92 -8.90 11.92
CA VAL A 430 -21.86 -9.77 12.46
C VAL A 430 -21.59 -10.95 11.54
N ARG A 431 -22.63 -11.57 10.98
CA ARG A 431 -22.47 -12.62 9.96
C ARG A 431 -21.75 -12.10 8.73
N ALA A 432 -22.14 -10.93 8.23
CA ALA A 432 -21.52 -10.32 7.04
C ALA A 432 -20.03 -10.04 7.26
N LEU A 433 -19.65 -9.50 8.42
CA LEU A 433 -18.25 -9.24 8.77
C LEU A 433 -17.47 -10.54 8.99
N ALA A 434 -18.06 -11.56 9.63
CA ALA A 434 -17.41 -12.85 9.82
C ALA A 434 -17.16 -13.57 8.48
N VAL A 435 -18.16 -13.58 7.58
CA VAL A 435 -18.01 -14.11 6.22
C VAL A 435 -16.94 -13.33 5.46
N LEU A 436 -16.94 -12.00 5.56
CA LEU A 436 -15.94 -11.16 4.92
C LEU A 436 -14.53 -11.49 5.41
N ALA A 437 -14.31 -11.56 6.72
CA ALA A 437 -13.00 -11.87 7.28
C ALA A 437 -12.48 -13.24 6.80
N VAL A 438 -13.33 -14.28 6.85
CA VAL A 438 -12.94 -15.63 6.40
C VAL A 438 -12.70 -15.68 4.89
N ALA A 439 -13.61 -15.14 4.08
CA ALA A 439 -13.50 -15.17 2.63
C ALA A 439 -12.27 -14.37 2.13
N ALA A 440 -12.04 -13.19 2.71
CA ALA A 440 -10.88 -12.35 2.38
C ALA A 440 -9.56 -13.03 2.76
N SER A 441 -9.46 -13.59 3.98
CA SER A 441 -8.26 -14.33 4.40
C SER A 441 -8.01 -15.55 3.53
N TRP A 442 -9.06 -16.26 3.12
CA TRP A 442 -8.93 -17.45 2.28
C TRP A 442 -8.54 -17.11 0.84
N LEU A 443 -9.14 -16.07 0.23
CA LEU A 443 -8.70 -15.55 -1.08
C LEU A 443 -7.25 -15.09 -1.04
N SER A 444 -6.79 -14.58 0.11
CA SER A 444 -5.44 -14.09 0.25
C SER A 444 -4.36 -15.16 0.24
N LEU A 445 -4.72 -16.45 0.30
CA LEU A 445 -3.77 -17.57 0.26
C LEU A 445 -3.19 -17.82 -1.14
N GLY A 446 -3.66 -17.13 -2.18
CA GLY A 446 -3.15 -17.27 -3.55
C GLY A 446 -3.72 -18.49 -4.27
N GLU A 447 -3.04 -18.94 -5.33
CA GLU A 447 -3.47 -20.06 -6.18
C GLU A 447 -3.40 -21.41 -5.44
N GLU A 448 -2.40 -21.58 -4.57
CA GLU A 448 -2.18 -22.80 -3.80
C GLU A 448 -1.94 -22.46 -2.33
N VAL A 449 -2.50 -23.26 -1.43
CA VAL A 449 -2.25 -23.10 0.00
C VAL A 449 -0.81 -23.49 0.33
N VAL A 450 -0.03 -22.51 0.79
CA VAL A 450 1.33 -22.70 1.30
C VAL A 450 1.30 -22.69 2.84
N LEU A 451 2.05 -23.60 3.46
CA LEU A 451 2.23 -23.66 4.92
C LEU A 451 3.71 -23.70 5.30
N ARG A 452 4.18 -22.65 5.96
CA ARG A 452 5.60 -22.45 6.34
C ARG A 452 6.56 -22.59 5.16
N GLY A 453 6.22 -21.92 4.06
CA GLY A 453 6.97 -21.90 2.81
C GLY A 453 6.85 -23.17 1.98
N ARG A 454 6.01 -24.14 2.38
CA ARG A 454 5.83 -25.41 1.66
C ARG A 454 4.45 -25.48 0.99
N PRO A 455 4.38 -25.72 -0.33
CA PRO A 455 3.10 -25.98 -1.01
C PRO A 455 2.45 -27.24 -0.43
N THR A 456 1.13 -27.22 -0.26
CA THR A 456 0.37 -28.32 0.35
C THR A 456 -0.33 -29.23 -0.67
N GLY A 457 -0.33 -28.86 -1.95
CA GLY A 457 -1.09 -29.48 -3.04
C GLY A 457 -2.57 -29.09 -3.07
N ILE A 458 -3.03 -28.24 -2.13
CA ILE A 458 -4.45 -27.85 -2.03
C ILE A 458 -4.65 -26.55 -2.82
N PRO A 459 -5.44 -26.56 -3.91
CA PRO A 459 -5.75 -25.34 -4.64
C PRO A 459 -6.57 -24.41 -3.76
N ALA A 460 -6.20 -23.14 -3.74
CA ALA A 460 -6.97 -22.09 -3.11
C ALA A 460 -7.88 -21.39 -4.13
N PRO A 461 -8.95 -20.70 -3.69
CA PRO A 461 -9.99 -20.14 -4.57
C PRO A 461 -9.49 -19.08 -5.53
N TRP A 462 -8.32 -18.49 -5.28
CA TRP A 462 -7.72 -17.55 -6.23
C TRP A 462 -7.45 -18.20 -7.59
N ALA A 463 -7.18 -19.51 -7.63
CA ALA A 463 -6.98 -20.24 -8.88
C ALA A 463 -8.19 -20.16 -9.84
N LEU A 464 -9.37 -19.78 -9.36
CA LEU A 464 -10.56 -19.55 -10.20
C LEU A 464 -10.61 -18.15 -10.81
N PHE A 465 -9.83 -17.20 -10.29
CA PHE A 465 -9.86 -15.79 -10.65
C PHE A 465 -8.60 -15.31 -11.35
N ASP A 466 -7.51 -16.09 -11.31
CA ASP A 466 -6.20 -15.70 -11.81
C ASP A 466 -6.20 -15.39 -13.32
N GLU A 467 -7.05 -16.07 -14.10
CA GLU A 467 -7.22 -15.84 -15.54
C GLU A 467 -8.17 -14.67 -15.88
N LEU A 468 -8.74 -13.98 -14.88
CA LEU A 468 -9.67 -12.88 -15.15
C LEU A 468 -8.91 -11.57 -15.40
N PRO A 469 -9.22 -10.84 -16.49
CA PRO A 469 -8.62 -9.54 -16.77
C PRO A 469 -8.74 -8.60 -15.57
N VAL A 470 -7.72 -7.78 -15.35
CA VAL A 470 -7.55 -6.88 -14.19
C VAL A 470 -7.14 -7.62 -12.90
N LEU A 471 -7.75 -8.76 -12.57
CA LEU A 471 -7.42 -9.51 -11.36
C LEU A 471 -6.05 -10.20 -11.45
N GLU A 472 -5.62 -10.59 -12.63
CA GLU A 472 -4.27 -11.10 -12.93
C GLU A 472 -3.13 -10.15 -12.49
N ASN A 473 -3.42 -8.85 -12.33
CA ASN A 473 -2.45 -7.84 -11.91
C ASN A 473 -2.56 -7.48 -10.41
N VAL A 474 -3.45 -8.13 -9.66
CA VAL A 474 -3.66 -7.87 -8.22
C VAL A 474 -2.93 -8.94 -7.42
N LEU A 475 -2.12 -8.51 -6.46
CA LEU A 475 -1.45 -9.43 -5.54
C LEU A 475 -2.47 -10.10 -4.60
N PRO A 476 -2.61 -11.44 -4.63
CA PRO A 476 -3.56 -12.14 -3.77
C PRO A 476 -3.35 -11.84 -2.30
N THR A 477 -2.10 -11.68 -1.87
CA THR A 477 -1.74 -11.35 -0.47
C THR A 477 -2.54 -10.17 0.10
N ARG A 478 -2.83 -9.16 -0.73
CA ARG A 478 -3.49 -7.91 -0.32
C ARG A 478 -4.98 -8.10 -0.03
N PHE A 479 -5.59 -9.21 -0.43
CA PHE A 479 -6.97 -9.54 -0.01
C PHE A 479 -7.10 -9.66 1.50
N ALA A 480 -6.04 -10.00 2.23
CA ALA A 480 -6.06 -10.02 3.70
C ALA A 480 -6.36 -8.63 4.28
N MET A 481 -6.03 -7.54 3.58
CA MET A 481 -6.37 -6.18 4.02
C MET A 481 -7.88 -5.95 4.13
N ILE A 482 -8.69 -6.64 3.33
CA ILE A 482 -10.16 -6.57 3.40
C ILE A 482 -10.67 -7.15 4.73
N ALA A 483 -9.96 -8.12 5.32
CA ALA A 483 -10.33 -8.70 6.62
C ALA A 483 -10.12 -7.72 7.78
N ILE A 484 -9.22 -6.73 7.66
CA ILE A 484 -8.92 -5.75 8.72
C ILE A 484 -10.16 -4.98 9.18
N PRO A 485 -10.89 -4.24 8.32
CA PRO A 485 -12.11 -3.55 8.74
C PRO A 485 -13.22 -4.51 9.20
N ALA A 486 -13.21 -5.76 8.73
CA ALA A 486 -14.15 -6.77 9.18
C ALA A 486 -13.89 -7.19 10.63
N LEU A 487 -12.64 -7.55 10.96
CA LEU A 487 -12.19 -7.89 12.30
C LEU A 487 -12.36 -6.70 13.26
N ALA A 488 -11.97 -5.50 12.82
CA ALA A 488 -12.17 -4.27 13.58
C ALA A 488 -13.65 -4.00 13.88
N GLY A 489 -14.52 -4.21 12.88
CA GLY A 489 -15.98 -4.08 13.05
C GLY A 489 -16.55 -5.11 14.03
N LEU A 490 -16.09 -6.36 13.99
CA LEU A 490 -16.47 -7.39 14.96
C LEU A 490 -16.08 -6.99 16.37
N LEU A 491 -14.82 -6.58 16.60
CA LEU A 491 -14.36 -6.08 17.90
C LEU A 491 -15.20 -4.90 18.39
N ALA A 492 -15.42 -3.91 17.53
CA ALA A 492 -16.20 -2.72 17.88
C ALA A 492 -17.66 -3.08 18.23
N ILE A 493 -18.31 -3.96 17.47
CA ILE A 493 -19.68 -4.42 17.76
C ILE A 493 -19.71 -5.25 19.06
N GLY A 494 -18.70 -6.08 19.32
CA GLY A 494 -18.58 -6.86 20.56
C GLY A 494 -18.43 -5.98 21.79
N ILE A 495 -17.54 -4.98 21.74
CA ILE A 495 -17.36 -4.00 22.81
C ILE A 495 -18.65 -3.18 23.01
N ASP A 496 -19.28 -2.70 21.94
CA ASP A 496 -20.53 -1.94 22.02
C ASP A 496 -21.67 -2.78 22.61
N ALA A 497 -21.80 -4.03 22.18
CA ALA A 497 -22.77 -4.97 22.75
C ALA A 497 -22.53 -5.19 24.25
N ALA A 498 -21.28 -5.32 24.69
CA ALA A 498 -20.95 -5.49 26.10
C ALA A 498 -21.26 -4.25 26.95
N PHE A 499 -21.02 -3.03 26.44
CA PHE A 499 -21.41 -1.78 27.13
C PHE A 499 -22.94 -1.59 27.20
N ARG A 500 -23.67 -2.12 26.22
CA ARG A 500 -25.13 -1.99 26.12
C ARG A 500 -25.88 -3.18 26.74
N ALA A 501 -25.19 -4.28 26.99
CA ALA A 501 -25.74 -5.43 27.68
C ALA A 501 -25.98 -5.08 29.15
N SER A 502 -27.20 -4.66 29.47
CA SER A 502 -27.73 -4.77 30.83
C SER A 502 -28.29 -6.19 30.98
N PRO A 503 -27.77 -7.04 31.88
CA PRO A 503 -28.14 -8.46 31.82
C PRO A 503 -29.45 -8.83 32.54
N LEU A 504 -30.13 -7.93 33.26
CA LEU A 504 -31.25 -8.30 34.16
C LEU A 504 -32.38 -7.27 34.11
N GLY A 505 -33.64 -7.74 34.09
CA GLY A 505 -34.72 -6.96 34.71
C GLY A 505 -34.39 -6.78 36.20
N ALA A 506 -34.80 -5.68 36.82
CA ALA A 506 -34.46 -5.40 38.23
C ALA A 506 -34.83 -6.57 39.18
N ASP A 507 -35.84 -7.35 38.79
CA ASP A 507 -36.41 -8.45 39.58
C ASP A 507 -35.56 -9.74 39.47
N ASP A 508 -35.09 -10.12 38.28
CA ASP A 508 -34.31 -11.35 38.06
C ASP A 508 -32.92 -11.30 38.73
N ALA A 509 -32.37 -10.10 38.93
CA ALA A 509 -31.06 -9.89 39.54
C ALA A 509 -31.03 -10.15 41.04
N VAL A 510 -32.16 -9.90 41.69
CA VAL A 510 -32.35 -10.07 43.12
C VAL A 510 -32.63 -11.53 43.45
N GLU A 511 -33.33 -12.25 42.57
CA GLU A 511 -33.72 -13.65 42.77
C GLU A 511 -32.55 -14.64 42.65
N ALA A 512 -31.53 -14.34 41.85
CA ALA A 512 -30.43 -15.28 41.56
C ALA A 512 -29.17 -15.10 42.42
N GLU A 513 -29.10 -14.10 43.32
CA GLU A 513 -27.92 -13.74 44.13
C GLU A 513 -26.58 -13.63 43.33
N LEU A 514 -26.66 -13.41 42.01
CA LEU A 514 -25.49 -13.31 41.16
C LEU A 514 -24.85 -11.91 41.28
N PRO A 515 -23.51 -11.79 41.25
CA PRO A 515 -22.84 -10.50 41.25
C PRO A 515 -23.34 -9.66 40.06
N SER A 516 -24.04 -8.58 40.34
CA SER A 516 -24.56 -7.65 39.33
C SER A 516 -23.39 -6.89 38.70
N TRP A 517 -22.77 -7.47 37.67
CA TRP A 517 -21.77 -6.75 36.88
C TRP A 517 -22.47 -5.55 36.25
N HIS A 518 -22.17 -4.36 36.76
CA HIS A 518 -22.68 -3.10 36.20
C HIS A 518 -22.40 -3.11 34.68
N PRO A 519 -23.36 -2.77 33.79
CA PRO A 519 -23.19 -2.84 32.33
C PRO A 519 -21.94 -2.10 31.80
N ARG A 520 -21.44 -1.12 32.57
CA ARG A 520 -20.17 -0.44 32.29
C ARG A 520 -18.93 -1.30 32.56
N VAL A 521 -18.94 -2.14 33.59
CA VAL A 521 -17.83 -3.05 33.96
C VAL A 521 -17.64 -4.11 32.87
N GLY A 522 -18.73 -4.74 32.40
CA GLY A 522 -18.67 -5.71 31.31
C GLY A 522 -18.08 -5.15 30.02
N GLY A 523 -18.51 -3.93 29.64
CA GLY A 523 -17.93 -3.20 28.50
C GLY A 523 -16.43 -2.95 28.64
N TRP A 524 -15.97 -2.55 29.82
CA TRP A 524 -14.53 -2.35 30.09
C TRP A 524 -13.74 -3.65 30.12
N VAL A 525 -14.30 -4.75 30.63
CA VAL A 525 -13.67 -6.09 30.59
C VAL A 525 -13.46 -6.54 29.14
N VAL A 526 -14.48 -6.42 28.27
CA VAL A 526 -14.34 -6.78 26.85
C VAL A 526 -13.38 -5.82 26.14
N THR A 527 -13.38 -4.54 26.49
CA THR A 527 -12.39 -3.58 25.96
C THR A 527 -10.96 -3.96 26.36
N ALA A 528 -10.75 -4.37 27.62
CA ALA A 528 -9.46 -4.84 28.10
C ALA A 528 -9.05 -6.16 27.42
N ALA A 529 -9.97 -7.09 27.22
CA ALA A 529 -9.73 -8.32 26.47
C ALA A 529 -9.34 -8.02 25.02
N ALA A 530 -9.99 -7.04 24.37
CA ALA A 530 -9.60 -6.56 23.04
C ALA A 530 -8.20 -5.94 23.07
N ALA A 531 -7.88 -5.07 24.04
CA ALA A 531 -6.55 -4.51 24.18
C ALA A 531 -5.47 -5.59 24.34
N VAL A 532 -5.73 -6.62 25.16
CA VAL A 532 -4.84 -7.78 25.34
C VAL A 532 -4.70 -8.58 24.04
N ALA A 533 -5.80 -8.83 23.33
CA ALA A 533 -5.80 -9.54 22.06
C ALA A 533 -5.05 -8.79 20.95
N LEU A 534 -4.94 -7.47 21.07
CA LEU A 534 -4.21 -6.60 20.15
C LEU A 534 -2.73 -6.41 20.52
N LEU A 535 -2.29 -6.80 21.72
CA LEU A 535 -0.86 -6.76 22.10
C LEU A 535 0.06 -7.41 21.05
N PRO A 536 -0.28 -8.58 20.49
CA PRO A 536 0.55 -9.26 19.49
C PRO A 536 0.49 -8.64 18.09
N ILE A 537 -0.19 -7.50 17.91
CA ILE A 537 -0.19 -6.69 16.68
C ILE A 537 0.12 -5.21 16.97
N LEU A 538 0.55 -4.88 18.20
CA LEU A 538 0.98 -3.52 18.54
C LEU A 538 2.23 -3.17 17.73
N PRO A 539 2.20 -2.10 16.92
CA PRO A 539 3.29 -1.79 16.04
C PRO A 539 4.53 -1.32 16.79
N THR A 540 5.70 -1.62 16.23
CA THR A 540 6.98 -1.02 16.62
C THR A 540 7.43 -0.02 15.55
N PRO A 541 8.35 0.90 15.89
CA PRO A 541 8.86 1.87 14.92
C PRO A 541 9.46 1.19 13.69
N LEU A 542 9.16 1.75 12.52
CA LEU A 542 9.74 1.30 11.26
C LEU A 542 11.25 1.56 11.25
N GLN A 543 11.99 0.73 10.52
CA GLN A 543 13.44 0.88 10.41
C GLN A 543 13.79 1.95 9.40
N VAL A 544 14.69 2.83 9.81
CA VAL A 544 15.22 3.91 8.99
C VAL A 544 16.73 3.74 8.90
N ASP A 545 17.22 3.62 7.68
CA ASP A 545 18.64 3.56 7.38
C ASP A 545 19.09 4.91 6.78
N PRO A 546 20.37 5.29 6.93
CA PRO A 546 20.87 6.55 6.38
C PRO A 546 20.86 6.53 4.85
N ARG A 547 20.43 7.64 4.24
CA ARG A 547 20.52 7.83 2.80
C ARG A 547 21.95 8.11 2.38
N PRO A 548 22.35 7.68 1.17
CA PRO A 548 23.56 8.20 0.55
C PRO A 548 23.49 9.72 0.42
N VAL A 549 24.60 10.40 0.71
CA VAL A 549 24.68 11.85 0.55
C VAL A 549 24.52 12.20 -0.93
N VAL A 550 23.63 13.15 -1.23
CA VAL A 550 23.46 13.74 -2.56
C VAL A 550 24.70 14.57 -2.88
N PRO A 551 25.33 14.40 -4.06
CA PRO A 551 26.52 15.17 -4.40
C PRO A 551 26.32 16.68 -4.32
N THR A 552 27.34 17.41 -3.87
CA THR A 552 27.35 18.88 -3.85
C THR A 552 27.11 19.49 -5.23
N PHE A 553 27.51 18.78 -6.28
CA PHE A 553 27.16 19.11 -7.67
C PHE A 553 25.65 19.36 -7.90
N PHE A 554 24.76 18.57 -7.25
CA PHE A 554 23.30 18.66 -7.41
C PHE A 554 22.62 19.49 -6.33
N THR A 555 23.18 19.57 -5.13
CA THR A 555 22.64 20.44 -4.06
C THR A 555 23.04 21.90 -4.24
N GLY A 556 24.14 22.16 -4.95
CA GLY A 556 24.53 23.49 -5.43
C GLY A 556 24.02 23.77 -6.85
N ASP A 557 24.68 24.72 -7.51
CA ASP A 557 24.24 25.22 -8.82
C ASP A 557 25.03 24.65 -10.01
N ALA A 558 26.10 23.88 -9.73
CA ALA A 558 27.04 23.41 -10.74
C ALA A 558 26.35 22.60 -11.85
N TRP A 559 25.37 21.76 -11.52
CA TRP A 559 24.64 20.95 -12.50
C TRP A 559 23.97 21.75 -13.63
N ARG A 560 23.66 23.03 -13.43
CA ARG A 560 23.01 23.89 -14.44
C ARG A 560 23.89 24.08 -15.67
N ASP A 561 25.21 24.10 -15.49
CA ASP A 561 26.16 24.21 -16.61
C ASP A 561 26.28 22.91 -17.42
N TRP A 562 25.65 21.82 -16.95
CA TRP A 562 25.77 20.47 -17.50
C TRP A 562 24.41 19.86 -17.92
N SER A 563 23.32 20.63 -17.84
CA SER A 563 21.99 20.23 -18.31
C SER A 563 21.44 21.26 -19.30
N HIS A 564 21.30 20.85 -20.56
CA HIS A 564 20.97 21.70 -21.71
C HIS A 564 19.77 21.11 -22.49
N GLY A 565 18.76 20.65 -21.77
CA GLY A 565 17.53 20.08 -22.32
C GLY A 565 17.67 18.63 -22.84
N GLY A 566 18.78 17.96 -22.56
CA GLY A 566 18.96 16.51 -22.66
C GLY A 566 18.88 15.86 -21.27
N SER A 567 19.29 14.59 -21.18
CA SER A 567 19.26 13.81 -19.94
C SER A 567 20.61 13.78 -19.23
N ILE A 568 20.57 13.55 -17.91
CA ILE A 568 21.75 13.20 -17.13
C ILE A 568 21.76 11.68 -16.95
N LEU A 569 22.90 11.05 -17.31
CA LEU A 569 23.15 9.65 -17.02
C LEU A 569 23.87 9.55 -15.67
N ALA A 570 23.14 9.12 -14.64
CA ALA A 570 23.77 8.67 -13.40
C ALA A 570 24.55 7.38 -13.65
N VAL A 571 25.69 7.21 -12.99
CA VAL A 571 26.50 5.99 -13.09
C VAL A 571 26.61 5.31 -11.72
N PRO A 572 26.14 4.05 -11.58
CA PRO A 572 25.38 3.28 -12.57
C PRO A 572 24.00 3.91 -12.87
N PRO A 573 23.36 3.55 -14.01
CA PRO A 573 22.03 4.07 -14.38
C PRO A 573 20.97 3.68 -13.35
N THR A 574 19.96 4.53 -13.19
CA THR A 574 18.89 4.35 -12.21
C THR A 574 18.02 3.14 -12.55
N ASP A 575 17.72 2.30 -11.57
CA ASP A 575 16.94 1.07 -11.77
C ASP A 575 16.22 0.60 -10.50
N ILE A 576 15.50 -0.52 -10.59
CA ILE A 576 14.73 -1.20 -9.55
C ILE A 576 15.54 -1.60 -8.31
N VAL A 577 16.87 -1.67 -8.42
CA VAL A 577 17.76 -1.94 -7.29
C VAL A 577 18.49 -0.70 -6.78
N ASP A 578 18.48 0.41 -7.53
CA ASP A 578 19.22 1.63 -7.22
C ASP A 578 18.49 2.88 -7.76
N ALA A 579 17.77 3.56 -6.87
CA ALA A 579 17.03 4.79 -7.18
C ALA A 579 17.75 6.07 -6.72
N ARG A 580 19.06 6.04 -6.44
CA ARG A 580 19.80 7.18 -5.84
C ARG A 580 19.70 8.49 -6.63
N ALA A 581 19.58 8.42 -7.96
CA ALA A 581 19.47 9.62 -8.79
C ALA A 581 18.15 10.38 -8.61
N PHE A 582 17.12 9.75 -8.05
CA PHE A 582 15.88 10.46 -7.69
C PHE A 582 16.16 11.56 -6.68
N ASP A 583 16.99 11.30 -5.66
CA ASP A 583 17.37 12.30 -4.67
C ASP A 583 18.17 13.45 -5.30
N TRP A 584 18.92 13.19 -6.39
CA TRP A 584 19.64 14.23 -7.13
C TRP A 584 18.68 15.17 -7.84
N GLN A 585 17.65 14.63 -8.48
CA GLN A 585 16.62 15.43 -9.12
C GLN A 585 15.77 16.20 -8.10
N LEU A 586 15.44 15.59 -6.96
CA LEU A 586 14.69 16.25 -5.90
C LEU A 586 15.48 17.41 -5.26
N ALA A 587 16.81 17.29 -5.15
CA ALA A 587 17.68 18.36 -4.68
C ALA A 587 17.82 19.52 -5.70
N ALA A 588 17.78 19.22 -7.00
CA ALA A 588 17.95 20.19 -8.08
C ALA A 588 16.61 20.80 -8.54
N ASP A 589 16.17 21.86 -7.86
CA ASP A 589 14.93 22.63 -8.12
C ASP A 589 13.67 21.75 -8.32
N THR A 590 13.57 20.61 -7.61
CA THR A 590 12.45 19.65 -7.73
C THR A 590 12.22 19.17 -9.17
N LEU A 591 13.17 18.37 -9.69
CA LEU A 591 13.15 17.71 -11.01
C LEU A 591 13.50 18.61 -12.22
N ALA A 592 14.50 19.48 -12.08
CA ALA A 592 14.88 20.38 -13.16
C ALA A 592 15.46 19.71 -14.41
N PHE A 593 16.12 18.56 -14.27
CA PHE A 593 16.69 17.79 -15.37
C PHE A 593 16.08 16.39 -15.45
N PRO A 594 15.96 15.80 -16.64
CA PRO A 594 15.55 14.41 -16.79
C PRO A 594 16.74 13.45 -16.60
N ILE A 595 16.46 12.24 -16.13
CA ILE A 595 17.45 11.17 -16.01
C ILE A 595 17.18 10.01 -16.98
N VAL A 596 18.26 9.30 -17.29
CA VAL A 596 18.23 8.05 -18.06
C VAL A 596 17.72 6.90 -17.20
N GLU A 597 16.82 6.10 -17.76
CA GLU A 597 16.18 4.96 -17.09
C GLU A 597 15.48 5.37 -15.76
N GLY A 598 15.21 4.43 -14.85
CA GLY A 598 14.50 4.74 -13.61
C GLY A 598 13.79 3.55 -12.96
N TYR A 599 13.03 3.85 -11.91
CA TYR A 599 12.20 2.91 -11.17
C TYR A 599 10.71 3.19 -11.39
N PHE A 600 10.10 2.41 -12.29
CA PHE A 600 8.71 2.51 -12.73
C PHE A 600 8.28 1.20 -13.38
N VAL A 601 6.99 1.05 -13.66
CA VAL A 601 6.47 0.01 -14.58
C VAL A 601 6.21 0.63 -15.94
N GLY A 602 6.74 0.00 -16.99
CA GLY A 602 6.57 0.43 -18.38
C GLY A 602 6.48 -0.75 -19.34
N PRO A 603 6.20 -0.50 -20.63
CA PRO A 603 6.18 -1.54 -21.65
C PRO A 603 7.58 -2.13 -21.88
N ASN A 604 7.63 -3.43 -22.16
CA ASN A 604 8.85 -4.21 -22.42
C ASN A 604 9.50 -3.96 -23.80
N GLY A 605 9.02 -2.98 -24.55
CA GLY A 605 9.47 -2.68 -25.91
C GLY A 605 8.97 -3.66 -27.00
N GLN A 606 8.22 -4.69 -26.64
CA GLN A 606 7.62 -5.64 -27.60
C GLN A 606 6.25 -5.14 -28.11
N ALA A 607 5.78 -5.74 -29.20
CA ALA A 607 4.54 -5.33 -29.87
C ALA A 607 3.26 -5.54 -29.03
N ASP A 608 3.29 -6.50 -28.11
CA ASP A 608 2.19 -6.82 -27.18
C ASP A 608 2.09 -5.82 -26.02
N ARG A 609 3.12 -4.98 -25.81
CA ARG A 609 3.25 -4.01 -24.72
C ARG A 609 3.14 -4.68 -23.34
N GLY A 610 3.67 -5.89 -23.18
CA GLY A 610 3.78 -6.52 -21.86
C GLY A 610 4.54 -5.61 -20.89
N GLY A 611 4.12 -5.54 -19.63
CA GLY A 611 4.72 -4.69 -18.62
C GLY A 611 5.99 -5.29 -18.03
N GLN A 612 6.94 -4.43 -17.69
CA GLN A 612 8.18 -4.75 -16.99
C GLN A 612 8.49 -3.70 -15.93
N TYR A 613 9.29 -4.10 -14.93
CA TYR A 613 9.88 -3.16 -13.98
C TYR A 613 11.16 -2.55 -14.57
N GLY A 614 11.28 -1.23 -14.45
CA GLY A 614 12.41 -0.46 -14.98
C GLY A 614 12.36 -0.28 -16.50
N ALA A 615 13.40 0.36 -17.03
CA ALA A 615 13.55 0.62 -18.46
C ALA A 615 14.08 -0.60 -19.23
N THR A 616 13.82 -0.66 -20.54
CA THR A 616 14.46 -1.66 -21.40
C THR A 616 15.95 -1.33 -21.51
N ARG A 617 16.78 -2.12 -20.82
CA ARG A 617 18.21 -1.86 -20.69
C ARG A 617 18.92 -1.88 -22.05
N ARG A 618 19.75 -0.87 -22.29
CA ARG A 618 20.65 -0.80 -23.46
C ARG A 618 22.01 -1.44 -23.15
N PRO A 619 22.82 -1.81 -24.17
CA PRO A 619 24.15 -2.39 -23.98
C PRO A 619 25.06 -1.61 -23.02
N LEU A 620 25.11 -0.27 -23.11
CA LEU A 620 25.89 0.54 -22.17
C LEU A 620 25.41 0.37 -20.72
N SER A 621 24.09 0.32 -20.50
CA SER A 621 23.53 0.15 -19.16
C SER A 621 23.85 -1.22 -18.57
N LEU A 622 23.69 -2.29 -19.35
CA LEU A 622 24.01 -3.65 -18.91
C LEU A 622 25.50 -3.76 -18.55
N TRP A 623 26.37 -3.20 -19.39
CA TRP A 623 27.81 -3.21 -19.12
C TRP A 623 28.19 -2.41 -17.87
N LEU A 624 27.59 -1.23 -17.64
CA LEU A 624 27.82 -0.46 -16.40
C LEU A 624 27.33 -1.22 -15.16
N TYR A 625 26.22 -1.95 -15.28
CA TYR A 625 25.72 -2.82 -14.22
C TYR A 625 26.73 -3.95 -13.92
N ASP A 626 27.25 -4.63 -14.94
CA ASP A 626 28.24 -5.70 -14.78
C ASP A 626 29.55 -5.20 -14.17
N VAL A 627 30.04 -4.03 -14.61
CA VAL A 627 31.23 -3.39 -14.02
C VAL A 627 31.00 -3.04 -12.55
N ASN A 628 29.85 -2.48 -12.21
CA ASN A 628 29.49 -2.15 -10.84
C ASN A 628 29.37 -3.40 -9.96
N ALA A 629 28.73 -4.46 -10.46
CA ALA A 629 28.53 -5.71 -9.74
C ALA A 629 29.84 -6.47 -9.52
N ALA A 630 30.71 -6.54 -10.54
CA ALA A 630 32.02 -7.17 -10.42
C ALA A 630 33.01 -6.31 -9.63
N ASN A 631 32.83 -4.99 -9.62
CA ASN A 631 33.75 -3.99 -9.09
C ASN A 631 35.18 -4.15 -9.65
N VAL A 632 35.27 -4.46 -10.95
CA VAL A 632 36.52 -4.65 -11.69
C VAL A 632 36.49 -3.79 -12.95
N ALA A 633 37.54 -3.00 -13.16
CA ALA A 633 37.68 -2.19 -14.36
C ALA A 633 37.68 -3.10 -15.60
N THR A 634 36.73 -2.86 -16.49
CA THR A 634 36.51 -3.66 -17.71
C THR A 634 36.64 -2.72 -18.90
N PRO A 635 37.76 -2.74 -19.65
CA PRO A 635 37.91 -1.90 -20.83
C PRO A 635 36.87 -2.22 -21.91
N ALA A 636 36.29 -1.20 -22.54
CA ALA A 636 35.40 -1.39 -23.67
C ALA A 636 36.19 -1.76 -24.94
N THR A 637 35.67 -2.71 -25.71
CA THR A 637 36.14 -2.97 -27.08
C THR A 637 35.71 -1.84 -28.02
N GLU A 638 36.36 -1.68 -29.17
CA GLU A 638 35.99 -0.63 -30.14
C GLU A 638 34.53 -0.77 -30.62
N ALA A 639 34.06 -2.01 -30.83
CA ALA A 639 32.66 -2.26 -31.20
C ALA A 639 31.69 -1.85 -30.09
N GLN A 640 32.00 -2.15 -28.83
CA GLN A 640 31.21 -1.71 -27.68
C GLN A 640 31.23 -0.19 -27.56
N ARG A 641 32.39 0.45 -27.74
CA ARG A 641 32.52 1.91 -27.67
C ARG A 641 31.60 2.60 -28.68
N VAL A 642 31.57 2.15 -29.94
CA VAL A 642 30.65 2.69 -30.95
C VAL A 642 29.19 2.51 -30.53
N GLN A 643 28.82 1.33 -30.02
CA GLN A 643 27.47 1.06 -29.54
C GLN A 643 27.09 1.95 -28.35
N PHE A 644 28.00 2.14 -27.39
CA PHE A 644 27.76 2.93 -26.18
C PHE A 644 27.57 4.42 -26.50
N LEU A 645 28.32 4.96 -27.46
CA LEU A 645 28.10 6.33 -27.94
C LEU A 645 26.73 6.48 -28.63
N ALA A 646 26.29 5.46 -29.36
CA ALA A 646 24.95 5.44 -29.95
C ALA A 646 23.84 5.36 -28.88
N ASP A 647 24.06 4.61 -27.80
CA ASP A 647 23.13 4.54 -26.66
C ASP A 647 22.97 5.91 -25.98
N LEU A 648 24.07 6.63 -25.74
CA LEU A 648 24.05 7.99 -25.20
C LEU A 648 23.31 8.98 -26.13
N GLY A 649 23.52 8.87 -27.44
CA GLY A 649 22.80 9.65 -28.43
C GLY A 649 21.29 9.36 -28.42
N ALA A 650 20.91 8.08 -28.30
CA ALA A 650 19.50 7.67 -28.25
C ALA A 650 18.78 8.16 -26.99
N TRP A 651 19.47 8.19 -25.84
CA TRP A 651 18.98 8.80 -24.60
C TRP A 651 19.05 10.33 -24.60
N ARG A 652 19.65 10.93 -25.64
CA ARG A 652 19.90 12.38 -25.74
C ARG A 652 20.61 12.90 -24.49
N THR A 653 21.62 12.16 -24.04
CA THR A 653 22.38 12.49 -22.84
C THR A 653 23.17 13.77 -23.06
N ASP A 654 23.09 14.70 -22.12
CA ASP A 654 23.98 15.86 -22.06
C ASP A 654 25.27 15.51 -21.34
N THR A 655 25.12 14.89 -20.16
CA THR A 655 26.23 14.65 -19.25
C THR A 655 26.12 13.29 -18.59
N VAL A 656 27.26 12.59 -18.52
CA VAL A 656 27.42 11.39 -17.69
C VAL A 656 28.03 11.82 -16.35
N VAL A 657 27.43 11.41 -15.24
CA VAL A 657 27.83 11.84 -13.89
C VAL A 657 28.12 10.63 -13.00
N LEU A 658 29.32 10.60 -12.43
CA LEU A 658 29.77 9.58 -11.49
C LEU A 658 30.25 10.25 -10.18
N PRO A 659 29.59 10.02 -9.04
CA PRO A 659 30.06 10.52 -7.75
C PRO A 659 31.46 10.02 -7.40
N MET A 660 32.30 10.88 -6.83
CA MET A 660 33.66 10.51 -6.43
C MET A 660 33.64 9.69 -5.14
N ARG A 661 33.84 8.37 -5.22
CA ARG A 661 33.96 7.47 -4.06
C ARG A 661 35.01 6.40 -4.33
N ASP A 662 35.57 5.81 -3.28
CA ASP A 662 36.57 4.74 -3.44
C ASP A 662 36.04 3.53 -4.23
N GLN A 663 34.74 3.25 -4.09
CA GLN A 663 34.04 2.14 -4.74
C GLN A 663 33.72 2.40 -6.23
N THR A 664 33.96 3.61 -6.75
CA THR A 664 33.62 3.96 -8.14
C THR A 664 34.83 3.96 -9.09
N ALA A 665 36.01 3.54 -8.62
CA ALA A 665 37.23 3.52 -9.44
C ALA A 665 37.07 2.60 -10.67
N ALA A 666 36.51 1.40 -10.50
CA ALA A 666 36.27 0.48 -11.60
C ALA A 666 35.34 1.06 -12.67
N LEU A 667 34.27 1.74 -12.25
CA LEU A 667 33.33 2.43 -13.16
C LEU A 667 34.01 3.59 -13.89
N ARG A 668 34.77 4.42 -13.18
CA ARG A 668 35.53 5.53 -13.75
C ARG A 668 36.51 5.02 -14.81
N ASP A 669 37.37 4.06 -14.44
CA ASP A 669 38.44 3.58 -15.30
C ASP A 669 37.89 2.86 -16.55
N SER A 670 36.77 2.16 -16.40
CA SER A 670 36.06 1.56 -17.53
C SER A 670 35.48 2.65 -18.45
N LEU A 671 34.83 3.67 -17.90
CA LEU A 671 34.26 4.78 -18.68
C LEU A 671 35.31 5.61 -19.41
N VAL A 672 36.52 5.76 -18.85
CA VAL A 672 37.64 6.42 -19.52
C VAL A 672 37.97 5.76 -20.86
N THR A 673 37.82 4.44 -20.98
CA THR A 673 38.04 3.72 -22.25
C THR A 673 36.99 4.02 -23.31
N VAL A 674 35.83 4.56 -22.92
CA VAL A 674 34.71 4.89 -23.80
C VAL A 674 34.74 6.39 -24.15
N LEU A 675 34.77 7.23 -23.11
CA LEU A 675 34.53 8.67 -23.16
C LEU A 675 35.79 9.53 -23.00
N GLY A 676 36.94 8.92 -22.68
CA GLY A 676 38.17 9.65 -22.33
C GLY A 676 38.16 10.15 -20.87
N GLU A 677 39.12 10.99 -20.53
CA GLU A 677 39.29 11.50 -19.16
C GLU A 677 38.09 12.40 -18.74
N PRO A 678 37.52 12.19 -17.54
CA PRO A 678 36.47 13.05 -17.01
C PRO A 678 37.02 14.42 -16.60
N GLN A 679 36.11 15.39 -16.49
CA GLN A 679 36.35 16.59 -15.71
C GLN A 679 35.89 16.35 -14.27
N GLN A 680 36.68 16.81 -13.30
CA GLN A 680 36.23 16.86 -11.92
C GLN A 680 35.48 18.18 -11.69
N VAL A 681 34.23 18.10 -11.25
CA VAL A 681 33.43 19.26 -10.88
C VAL A 681 32.85 18.98 -9.50
N GLU A 682 33.22 19.79 -8.52
CA GLU A 682 32.91 19.56 -7.11
C GLU A 682 33.31 18.13 -6.66
N ASP A 683 32.33 17.32 -6.26
CA ASP A 683 32.46 15.96 -5.76
C ASP A 683 32.02 14.87 -6.75
N VAL A 684 31.95 15.20 -8.05
CA VAL A 684 31.61 14.26 -9.12
C VAL A 684 32.63 14.31 -10.28
N TYR A 685 32.74 13.19 -10.99
CA TYR A 685 33.31 13.14 -12.33
C TYR A 685 32.19 13.37 -13.35
N VAL A 686 32.44 14.26 -14.31
CA VAL A 686 31.51 14.57 -15.40
C VAL A 686 32.17 14.36 -16.77
N TRP A 687 31.39 13.81 -17.70
CA TRP A 687 31.73 13.77 -19.13
C TRP A 687 30.67 14.55 -19.91
N ASP A 688 31.10 15.58 -20.64
CA ASP A 688 30.25 16.30 -21.59
C ASP A 688 30.10 15.45 -22.86
N VAL A 689 28.87 15.00 -23.12
CA VAL A 689 28.54 14.18 -24.29
C VAL A 689 27.52 14.86 -25.19
N ARG A 690 27.27 16.16 -25.01
CA ARG A 690 26.31 16.96 -25.80
C ARG A 690 26.58 16.90 -27.30
N GLY A 691 27.86 16.79 -27.69
CA GLY A 691 28.28 16.66 -29.09
C GLY A 691 27.77 15.39 -29.79
N LEU A 692 27.22 14.42 -29.06
CA LEU A 692 26.62 13.19 -29.60
C LEU A 692 25.11 13.34 -29.90
N ARG A 693 24.48 14.45 -29.49
CA ARG A 693 23.06 14.72 -29.79
C ARG A 693 22.93 15.04 -31.29
N THR A 694 22.10 14.27 -31.99
CA THR A 694 21.74 14.52 -33.39
C THR A 694 20.55 15.44 -33.52
#